data_AF-A0A926K3F7-F1
#
_entry.id   AF-A0A926K3F7-F1
#
_cell.length_a   1.000
_cell.length_b   1.000
_cell.length_c   1.000
_cell.angle_alpha   90.00
_cell.angle_beta   90.00
_cell.angle_gamma   90.00
#
_symmetry.space_group_name_H-M   'P 1'
#
loop_
_entity.id
_entity.type
_entity.pdbx_description
1 polymer ?
#
loop_
_entity_poly.entity_id
_entity_poly.type
_entity_poly.pdbx_seq_one_letter_code
_entity_poly.pdbx_strand_id
1 'polypeptide(L)'
;MADALVGRVIDGRYRILSHLADGGMASVYVALDGRLDREVALKIMRPGLAADDVFVDRFRAEARSAARLSHPNVVAVFDQGEDDGEVFLAMELVEGKTLRDVIHEEAPLTAREALAILEPILLALRAAHLAGMIHRDVKPENVIVRRDGEVKVADFGLARAITNQTATSQTGVLLGTVSYLSPEQVERGVADPRSDVYAAGLLLFEMLTGRKAVTGGTPIQIAYNHVHGSIPKPSTVVATVPADLDDVVARATAVEPDDRFDSATEFVAALRTVRRGLTPADLDRRGDAAPPDPRATSVLAPVSRTNADVPADHDARGTPRTSDAAGATERDRTRPTELGRAPLAGLPVHEDGPTIERTTAMPIDRRRPRTARRWPLWLAAALLVVGGGVGGWWFTAGPGGSTLVPAVVGQQVSQAQDALRQVSLRSDIAREFSETRAEGTVLRVEPGPGSELGKQSIVRLVVSKGKERYAVPQLVGSKLGRAGPVLSPLTLRLGDTTEEWSETVREGVVISQSPPAGESVRRNTTVSVVVSKGREPIEVPKVTGAAFDAASAAITKAGLKVERGEDVNSDTVPAGSVVSQSPDKGRLHRGDPVTLIVSKGPVMVQVPNVVDQQDAAAEKTLTDLGFKVDKQYPFGDLFERKVRAQDVTPGTSVPKGSTITLTIV
;
A
#
# COMPACT_ATOMS: atom_id res chain seq x y z
N MET A 1 27.42 -24.15 -4.61
CA MET A 1 27.53 -25.27 -5.56
C MET A 1 27.63 -24.68 -6.95
N ALA A 2 28.09 -25.43 -7.96
CA ALA A 2 27.87 -25.00 -9.35
C ALA A 2 26.36 -25.08 -9.65
N ASP A 3 25.85 -24.15 -10.45
CA ASP A 3 24.48 -24.25 -10.96
C ASP A 3 24.42 -25.39 -12.00
N ALA A 4 23.47 -26.31 -11.82
CA ALA A 4 23.33 -27.52 -12.63
C ALA A 4 22.88 -27.24 -14.08
N LEU A 5 22.35 -26.05 -14.38
CA LEU A 5 21.92 -25.66 -15.73
C LEU A 5 23.06 -25.05 -16.57
N VAL A 6 24.15 -24.58 -15.96
CA VAL A 6 25.24 -23.93 -16.72
C VAL A 6 25.99 -24.96 -17.58
N GLY A 7 26.11 -24.66 -18.88
CA GLY A 7 26.64 -25.56 -19.90
C GLY A 7 25.61 -26.50 -20.55
N ARG A 8 24.39 -26.60 -20.01
CA ARG A 8 23.27 -27.33 -20.66
C ARG A 8 22.82 -26.60 -21.93
N VAL A 9 22.28 -27.34 -22.89
CA VAL A 9 21.57 -26.80 -24.05
C VAL A 9 20.08 -27.07 -23.86
N ILE A 10 19.26 -26.02 -23.97
CA ILE A 10 17.80 -26.05 -23.86
C ILE A 10 17.17 -25.94 -25.27
N ASP A 11 16.10 -26.69 -25.56
CA ASP A 11 15.44 -26.81 -26.90
C ASP A 11 16.42 -27.26 -28.02
N GLY A 12 17.51 -27.93 -27.64
CA GLY A 12 18.63 -28.21 -28.56
C GLY A 12 19.24 -26.95 -29.22
N ARG A 13 18.98 -25.75 -28.66
CA ARG A 13 19.25 -24.44 -29.28
C ARG A 13 20.00 -23.49 -28.36
N TYR A 14 19.53 -23.30 -27.13
CA TYR A 14 20.02 -22.28 -26.22
C TYR A 14 21.05 -22.87 -25.27
N ARG A 15 22.35 -22.63 -25.52
CA ARG A 15 23.42 -23.08 -24.62
C ARG A 15 23.59 -22.09 -23.47
N ILE A 16 23.30 -22.50 -22.26
CA ILE A 16 23.46 -21.66 -21.06
C ILE A 16 24.94 -21.43 -20.79
N LEU A 17 25.35 -20.15 -20.75
CA LEU A 17 26.73 -19.70 -20.53
C LEU A 17 26.98 -19.35 -19.06
N SER A 18 26.04 -18.63 -18.43
CA SER A 18 26.13 -18.18 -17.03
C SER A 18 24.76 -17.91 -16.43
N HIS A 19 24.68 -17.95 -15.10
CA HIS A 19 23.54 -17.40 -14.34
C HIS A 19 23.67 -15.88 -14.26
N LEU A 20 22.54 -15.16 -14.38
CA LEU A 20 22.47 -13.70 -14.36
C LEU A 20 21.73 -13.18 -13.13
N ALA A 21 20.54 -13.73 -12.82
CA ALA A 21 19.70 -13.26 -11.72
C ALA A 21 18.71 -14.32 -11.22
N ASP A 22 18.34 -14.24 -9.93
CA ASP A 22 17.30 -15.07 -9.32
C ASP A 22 16.03 -14.27 -9.02
N GLY A 23 14.94 -14.58 -9.72
CA GLY A 23 13.60 -14.06 -9.43
C GLY A 23 12.78 -15.01 -8.55
N GLY A 24 11.63 -14.53 -8.05
CA GLY A 24 10.74 -15.35 -7.21
C GLY A 24 10.15 -16.57 -7.95
N MET A 25 9.84 -16.42 -9.24
CA MET A 25 9.15 -17.43 -10.07
C MET A 25 10.04 -18.13 -11.09
N ALA A 26 11.17 -17.51 -11.44
CA ALA A 26 12.06 -17.93 -12.52
C ALA A 26 13.48 -17.43 -12.24
N SER A 27 14.48 -18.13 -12.76
CA SER A 27 15.88 -17.72 -12.74
C SER A 27 16.32 -17.35 -14.16
N VAL A 28 17.15 -16.31 -14.30
CA VAL A 28 17.56 -15.74 -15.59
C VAL A 28 19.02 -16.08 -15.84
N TYR A 29 19.30 -16.53 -17.05
CA TYR A 29 20.61 -16.95 -17.53
C TYR A 29 21.03 -16.17 -18.77
N VAL A 30 22.33 -16.03 -18.98
CA VAL A 30 22.87 -15.70 -20.32
C VAL A 30 23.00 -17.00 -21.10
N ALA A 31 22.46 -17.05 -22.32
CA ALA A 31 22.55 -18.20 -23.19
C ALA A 31 22.89 -17.81 -24.64
N LEU A 32 23.63 -18.66 -25.35
CA LEU A 32 23.90 -18.52 -26.78
C LEU A 32 22.78 -19.20 -27.58
N ASP A 33 22.09 -18.45 -28.45
CA ASP A 33 21.14 -18.97 -29.43
C ASP A 33 21.92 -19.59 -30.60
N GLY A 34 22.17 -20.90 -30.54
CA GLY A 34 22.97 -21.63 -31.52
C GLY A 34 22.38 -21.71 -32.94
N ARG A 35 21.18 -21.16 -33.20
CA ARG A 35 20.62 -20.99 -34.55
C ARG A 35 20.86 -19.60 -35.14
N LEU A 36 21.11 -18.59 -34.30
CA LEU A 36 21.26 -17.17 -34.69
C LEU A 36 22.61 -16.55 -34.28
N ASP A 37 23.48 -17.34 -33.63
CA ASP A 37 24.83 -16.99 -33.16
C ASP A 37 24.90 -15.66 -32.39
N ARG A 38 23.99 -15.52 -31.42
CA ARG A 38 23.83 -14.33 -30.57
C ARG A 38 23.52 -14.72 -29.13
N GLU A 39 23.96 -13.89 -28.19
CA GLU A 39 23.56 -14.04 -26.79
C GLU A 39 22.14 -13.52 -26.55
N VAL A 40 21.42 -14.22 -25.67
CA VAL A 40 20.05 -13.91 -25.24
C VAL A 40 19.94 -14.09 -23.73
N ALA A 41 19.02 -13.36 -23.11
CA ALA A 41 18.60 -13.67 -21.75
C ALA A 41 17.57 -14.81 -21.81
N LEU A 42 17.83 -15.89 -21.08
CA LEU A 42 16.97 -17.07 -21.01
C LEU A 42 16.39 -17.18 -19.60
N LYS A 43 15.09 -16.90 -19.47
CA LYS A 43 14.35 -16.93 -18.20
C LYS A 43 13.64 -18.26 -18.06
N ILE A 44 14.11 -19.09 -17.13
CA ILE A 44 13.65 -20.47 -16.91
C ILE A 44 12.80 -20.49 -15.63
N MET A 45 11.60 -21.07 -15.71
CA MET A 45 10.69 -21.21 -14.57
C MET A 45 11.31 -22.11 -13.50
N ARG A 46 11.10 -21.79 -12.22
CA ARG A 46 11.63 -22.65 -11.14
C ARG A 46 10.88 -23.98 -11.08
N PRO A 47 11.55 -25.14 -10.92
CA PRO A 47 10.91 -26.47 -11.03
C PRO A 47 9.67 -26.68 -10.12
N GLY A 48 9.63 -26.07 -8.93
CA GLY A 48 8.46 -26.13 -8.04
C GLY A 48 7.21 -25.37 -8.52
N LEU A 49 7.30 -24.60 -9.61
CA LEU A 49 6.19 -23.92 -10.28
C LEU A 49 5.88 -24.51 -11.66
N ALA A 50 6.85 -25.14 -12.31
CA ALA A 50 6.66 -25.85 -13.58
C ALA A 50 5.70 -27.05 -13.46
N ALA A 51 5.48 -27.56 -12.24
CA ALA A 51 4.53 -28.64 -11.93
C ALA A 51 3.07 -28.19 -11.70
N ASP A 52 2.74 -26.91 -11.87
CA ASP A 52 1.35 -26.40 -11.87
C ASP A 52 0.97 -26.02 -13.31
N ASP A 53 0.26 -26.91 -14.00
CA ASP A 53 -0.26 -26.69 -15.37
C ASP A 53 -1.00 -25.35 -15.51
N VAL A 54 -1.77 -24.97 -14.48
CA VAL A 54 -2.56 -23.74 -14.48
C VAL A 54 -1.65 -22.51 -14.38
N PHE A 55 -0.50 -22.61 -13.71
CA PHE A 55 0.54 -21.57 -13.69
C PHE A 55 1.32 -21.53 -15.02
N VAL A 56 1.70 -22.69 -15.56
CA VAL A 56 2.41 -22.81 -16.84
C VAL A 56 1.59 -22.24 -18.00
N ASP A 57 0.30 -22.54 -18.10
CA ASP A 57 -0.56 -22.00 -19.16
C ASP A 57 -0.79 -20.49 -19.02
N ARG A 58 -0.83 -19.97 -17.79
CA ARG A 58 -0.85 -18.51 -17.53
C ARG A 58 0.45 -17.86 -18.01
N PHE A 59 1.61 -18.42 -17.62
CA PHE A 59 2.93 -17.94 -18.06
C PHE A 59 3.05 -17.93 -19.59
N ARG A 60 2.60 -19.01 -20.26
CA ARG A 60 2.53 -19.11 -21.73
C ARG A 60 1.57 -18.11 -22.37
N ALA A 61 0.45 -17.78 -21.74
CA ALA A 61 -0.46 -16.75 -22.25
C ALA A 61 0.15 -15.34 -22.12
N GLU A 62 0.85 -15.08 -21.02
CA GLU A 62 1.48 -13.79 -20.73
C GLU A 62 2.72 -13.55 -21.62
N ALA A 63 3.58 -14.56 -21.77
CA ALA A 63 4.72 -14.56 -22.69
C ALA A 63 4.31 -14.32 -24.16
N ARG A 64 3.29 -15.04 -24.66
CA ARG A 64 2.71 -14.80 -26.01
C ARG A 64 2.05 -13.43 -26.16
N SER A 65 1.72 -12.76 -25.07
CA SER A 65 1.23 -11.38 -25.09
C SER A 65 2.40 -10.40 -25.17
N ALA A 66 3.42 -10.57 -24.31
CA ALA A 66 4.66 -9.79 -24.33
C ALA A 66 5.39 -9.85 -25.68
N ALA A 67 5.44 -11.01 -26.33
CA ALA A 67 6.03 -11.20 -27.66
C ALA A 67 5.36 -10.41 -28.80
N ARG A 68 4.20 -9.77 -28.57
CA ARG A 68 3.54 -8.87 -29.54
C ARG A 68 4.01 -7.42 -29.41
N LEU A 69 4.72 -7.08 -28.33
CA LEU A 69 5.10 -5.71 -28.01
C LEU A 69 6.50 -5.39 -28.56
N SER A 70 6.54 -4.76 -29.73
CA SER A 70 7.79 -4.26 -30.34
C SER A 70 7.91 -2.75 -30.16
N HIS A 71 8.83 -2.32 -29.30
CA HIS A 71 9.13 -0.91 -29.02
C HIS A 71 10.58 -0.78 -28.51
N PRO A 72 11.36 0.26 -28.87
CA PRO A 72 12.78 0.35 -28.48
C PRO A 72 13.00 0.23 -26.97
N ASN A 73 12.18 0.93 -26.17
CA ASN A 73 12.27 0.94 -24.70
C ASN A 73 11.61 -0.28 -24.01
N VAL A 74 11.35 -1.36 -24.75
CA VAL A 74 10.85 -2.65 -24.22
C VAL A 74 11.90 -3.71 -24.48
N VAL A 75 12.14 -4.59 -23.52
CA VAL A 75 12.97 -5.80 -23.71
C VAL A 75 12.24 -6.75 -24.66
N ALA A 76 12.78 -6.96 -25.86
CA ALA A 76 12.13 -7.81 -26.86
C ALA A 76 12.10 -9.29 -26.43
N VAL A 77 10.92 -9.91 -26.44
CA VAL A 77 10.76 -11.37 -26.32
C VAL A 77 10.93 -12.00 -27.70
N PHE A 78 11.83 -12.99 -27.81
CA PHE A 78 12.15 -13.65 -29.08
C PHE A 78 11.45 -15.00 -29.24
N ASP A 79 11.34 -15.79 -28.17
CA ASP A 79 10.83 -17.17 -28.24
C ASP A 79 10.37 -17.70 -26.88
N GLN A 80 9.59 -18.78 -26.85
CA GLN A 80 9.15 -19.46 -25.63
C GLN A 80 8.90 -20.96 -25.86
N GLY A 81 9.30 -21.79 -24.90
CA GLY A 81 9.21 -23.25 -25.03
C GLY A 81 9.20 -24.01 -23.71
N GLU A 82 9.35 -25.33 -23.81
CA GLU A 82 9.50 -26.28 -22.72
C GLU A 82 10.49 -27.36 -23.17
N ASP A 83 11.44 -27.75 -22.32
CA ASP A 83 12.43 -28.80 -22.61
C ASP A 83 12.72 -29.62 -21.34
N ASP A 84 12.55 -30.94 -21.39
CA ASP A 84 12.53 -31.83 -20.20
C ASP A 84 11.69 -31.31 -19.01
N GLY A 85 10.60 -30.56 -19.27
CA GLY A 85 9.76 -29.93 -18.25
C GLY A 85 10.22 -28.54 -17.76
N GLU A 86 11.39 -28.05 -18.22
CA GLU A 86 11.86 -26.69 -17.93
C GLU A 86 11.17 -25.70 -18.89
N VAL A 87 10.17 -24.97 -18.39
CA VAL A 87 9.45 -23.94 -19.16
C VAL A 87 10.30 -22.66 -19.25
N PHE A 88 10.59 -22.18 -20.46
CA PHE A 88 11.52 -21.07 -20.68
C PHE A 88 10.97 -19.95 -21.58
N LEU A 89 11.56 -18.77 -21.43
CA LEU A 89 11.30 -17.56 -22.20
C LEU A 89 12.64 -16.95 -22.65
N ALA A 90 12.88 -16.86 -23.96
CA ALA A 90 14.08 -16.28 -24.55
C ALA A 90 13.81 -14.81 -24.94
N MET A 91 14.65 -13.89 -24.47
CA MET A 91 14.49 -12.44 -24.64
C MET A 91 15.82 -11.73 -24.91
N GLU A 92 15.73 -10.46 -25.28
CA GLU A 92 16.85 -9.54 -25.49
C GLU A 92 17.75 -9.48 -24.26
N LEU A 93 19.04 -9.78 -24.44
CA LEU A 93 20.05 -9.54 -23.41
C LEU A 93 20.40 -8.05 -23.40
N VAL A 94 20.11 -7.36 -22.31
CA VAL A 94 20.34 -5.93 -22.17
C VAL A 94 21.53 -5.66 -21.25
N GLU A 95 22.67 -5.28 -21.83
CA GLU A 95 23.83 -4.82 -21.05
C GLU A 95 23.58 -3.46 -20.40
N GLY A 96 23.35 -3.45 -19.08
CA GLY A 96 23.11 -2.23 -18.31
C GLY A 96 23.14 -2.48 -16.80
N LYS A 97 22.76 -1.46 -16.05
CA LYS A 97 22.41 -1.56 -14.62
C LYS A 97 20.89 -1.58 -14.47
N THR A 98 20.36 -2.14 -13.38
CA THR A 98 18.94 -1.92 -13.07
C THR A 98 18.75 -0.49 -12.56
N LEU A 99 17.54 0.05 -12.66
CA LEU A 99 17.21 1.34 -12.06
C LEU A 99 17.31 1.28 -10.53
N ARG A 100 17.20 0.10 -9.91
CA ARG A 100 17.52 -0.10 -8.48
C ARG A 100 18.97 0.26 -8.18
N ASP A 101 19.91 -0.19 -9.00
CA ASP A 101 21.34 0.07 -8.81
C ASP A 101 21.67 1.54 -9.04
N VAL A 102 21.12 2.14 -10.11
CA VAL A 102 21.28 3.58 -10.41
C VAL A 102 20.73 4.45 -9.28
N ILE A 103 19.56 4.13 -8.73
CA ILE A 103 19.01 4.82 -7.56
C ILE A 103 19.90 4.62 -6.31
N HIS A 104 20.52 3.45 -6.13
CA HIS A 104 21.39 3.19 -4.98
C HIS A 104 22.74 3.93 -5.06
N GLU A 105 23.30 4.08 -6.26
CA GLU A 105 24.61 4.70 -6.48
C GLU A 105 24.56 6.22 -6.69
N GLU A 106 23.54 6.73 -7.37
CA GLU A 106 23.56 8.10 -7.93
C GLU A 106 22.49 9.04 -7.37
N ALA A 107 21.45 8.54 -6.68
CA ALA A 107 20.35 9.38 -6.21
C ALA A 107 20.70 10.17 -4.92
N PRO A 108 20.12 11.38 -4.69
CA PRO A 108 19.10 12.06 -5.48
C PRO A 108 19.56 12.48 -6.88
N LEU A 109 18.84 12.03 -7.91
CA LEU A 109 19.11 12.41 -9.29
C LEU A 109 18.64 13.84 -9.53
N THR A 110 19.31 14.54 -10.45
CA THR A 110 18.81 15.81 -10.97
C THR A 110 17.47 15.62 -11.67
N ALA A 111 16.70 16.71 -11.79
CA ALA A 111 15.49 16.69 -12.59
C ALA A 111 15.78 16.32 -14.06
N ARG A 112 16.94 16.67 -14.63
CA ARG A 112 17.32 16.23 -15.98
C ARG A 112 17.46 14.71 -16.08
N GLU A 113 18.22 14.10 -15.16
CA GLU A 113 18.50 12.66 -15.13
C GLU A 113 17.21 11.85 -14.90
N ALA A 114 16.43 12.21 -13.88
CA ALA A 114 15.17 11.52 -13.55
C ALA A 114 14.14 11.60 -14.71
N LEU A 115 14.02 12.75 -15.38
CA LEU A 115 13.13 12.93 -16.52
C LEU A 115 13.62 12.22 -17.79
N ALA A 116 14.94 12.11 -17.98
CA ALA A 116 15.54 11.36 -19.09
C ALA A 116 15.34 9.85 -18.94
N ILE A 117 15.28 9.33 -17.71
CA ILE A 117 14.95 7.92 -17.43
C ILE A 117 13.43 7.67 -17.52
N LEU A 118 12.60 8.56 -16.94
CA LEU A 118 11.15 8.34 -16.88
C LEU A 118 10.45 8.41 -18.25
N GLU A 119 10.87 9.31 -19.14
CA GLU A 119 10.24 9.43 -20.46
C GLU A 119 10.27 8.10 -21.25
N PRO A 120 11.41 7.41 -21.43
CA PRO A 120 11.49 6.04 -21.93
C PRO A 120 10.55 5.02 -21.26
N ILE A 121 10.47 5.01 -19.93
CA ILE A 121 9.60 4.08 -19.18
C ILE A 121 8.14 4.31 -19.55
N LEU A 122 7.69 5.56 -19.54
CA LEU A 122 6.32 5.92 -19.91
C LEU A 122 6.04 5.68 -21.41
N LEU A 123 7.03 5.83 -22.30
CA LEU A 123 6.89 5.46 -23.72
C LEU A 123 6.70 3.95 -23.91
N ALA A 124 7.40 3.11 -23.13
CA ALA A 124 7.22 1.66 -23.10
C ALA A 124 5.85 1.26 -22.54
N LEU A 125 5.45 1.81 -21.40
CA LEU A 125 4.12 1.59 -20.80
C LEU A 125 3.00 2.01 -21.76
N ARG A 126 3.13 3.16 -22.42
CA ARG A 126 2.20 3.62 -23.46
C ARG A 126 2.08 2.63 -24.61
N ALA A 127 3.19 2.03 -25.07
CA ALA A 127 3.15 1.04 -26.13
C ALA A 127 2.38 -0.23 -25.70
N ALA A 128 2.56 -0.68 -24.46
CA ALA A 128 1.77 -1.77 -23.88
C ALA A 128 0.28 -1.41 -23.74
N HIS A 129 -0.03 -0.22 -23.20
CA HIS A 129 -1.40 0.26 -23.01
C HIS A 129 -2.17 0.34 -24.34
N LEU A 130 -1.53 0.85 -25.40
CA LEU A 130 -2.10 0.88 -26.75
C LEU A 130 -2.28 -0.51 -27.39
N ALA A 131 -1.50 -1.50 -26.96
CA ALA A 131 -1.65 -2.91 -27.33
C ALA A 131 -2.68 -3.68 -26.47
N GLY A 132 -3.38 -3.00 -25.55
CA GLY A 132 -4.35 -3.62 -24.63
C GLY A 132 -3.70 -4.38 -23.46
N MET A 133 -2.43 -4.11 -23.16
CA MET A 133 -1.64 -4.74 -22.11
C MET A 133 -1.38 -3.77 -20.96
N ILE A 134 -1.27 -4.30 -19.74
CA ILE A 134 -0.91 -3.56 -18.51
C ILE A 134 0.30 -4.28 -17.90
N HIS A 135 1.30 -3.55 -17.41
CA HIS A 135 2.54 -4.14 -16.91
C HIS A 135 2.37 -4.75 -15.52
N ARG A 136 1.61 -4.10 -14.62
CA ARG A 136 1.22 -4.52 -13.25
C ARG A 136 2.33 -4.63 -12.20
N ASP A 137 3.60 -4.64 -12.61
CA ASP A 137 4.79 -4.86 -11.77
C ASP A 137 5.89 -3.83 -12.12
N VAL A 138 5.51 -2.55 -12.23
CA VAL A 138 6.43 -1.45 -12.54
C VAL A 138 7.24 -1.11 -11.29
N LYS A 139 8.56 -1.36 -11.33
CA LYS A 139 9.50 -1.17 -10.21
C LYS A 139 10.94 -1.00 -10.70
N PRO A 140 11.88 -0.47 -9.89
CA PRO A 140 13.26 -0.21 -10.34
C PRO A 140 14.03 -1.46 -10.78
N GLU A 141 13.65 -2.64 -10.29
CA GLU A 141 14.27 -3.91 -10.67
C GLU A 141 13.87 -4.38 -12.09
N ASN A 142 12.73 -3.92 -12.62
CA ASN A 142 12.22 -4.27 -13.95
C ASN A 142 12.61 -3.24 -15.04
N VAL A 143 13.46 -2.27 -14.71
CA VAL A 143 13.95 -1.24 -15.64
C VAL A 143 15.47 -1.34 -15.73
N ILE A 144 16.00 -1.40 -16.95
CA ILE A 144 17.44 -1.51 -17.22
C ILE A 144 17.91 -0.25 -17.95
N VAL A 145 18.98 0.37 -17.43
CA VAL A 145 19.65 1.54 -17.99
C VAL A 145 20.98 1.08 -18.60
N ARG A 146 21.09 1.20 -19.92
CA ARG A 146 22.29 0.82 -20.70
C ARG A 146 23.38 1.90 -20.60
N ARG A 147 24.63 1.53 -20.87
CA ARG A 147 25.81 2.43 -20.77
C ARG A 147 25.79 3.62 -21.74
N ASP A 148 24.98 3.55 -22.80
CA ASP A 148 24.74 4.62 -23.77
C ASP A 148 23.52 5.50 -23.41
N GLY A 149 22.88 5.26 -22.26
CA GLY A 149 21.72 6.00 -21.78
C GLY A 149 20.38 5.50 -22.32
N GLU A 150 20.36 4.43 -23.13
CA GLU A 150 19.09 3.80 -23.51
C GLU A 150 18.46 3.09 -22.30
N VAL A 151 17.17 3.31 -22.09
CA VAL A 151 16.38 2.66 -21.04
C VAL A 151 15.41 1.66 -21.65
N LYS A 152 15.38 0.44 -21.10
CA LYS A 152 14.48 -0.65 -21.49
C LYS A 152 13.70 -1.19 -20.29
N VAL A 153 12.42 -1.48 -20.49
CA VAL A 153 11.52 -2.04 -19.48
C VAL A 153 11.30 -3.53 -19.76
N ALA A 154 11.49 -4.36 -18.75
CA ALA A 154 11.39 -5.82 -18.78
C ALA A 154 10.09 -6.33 -18.12
N ASP A 155 9.87 -7.65 -18.12
CA ASP A 155 8.87 -8.31 -17.27
C ASP A 155 7.40 -7.82 -17.38
N PHE A 156 6.99 -7.36 -18.56
CA PHE A 156 5.60 -7.01 -18.85
C PHE A 156 4.63 -8.16 -18.53
N GLY A 157 3.70 -7.90 -17.61
CA GLY A 157 2.58 -8.77 -17.25
C GLY A 157 2.87 -9.89 -16.25
N LEU A 158 4.07 -10.51 -16.30
CA LEU A 158 4.46 -11.85 -15.79
C LEU A 158 4.20 -12.18 -14.29
N ALA A 159 3.60 -11.29 -13.51
CA ALA A 159 3.47 -11.37 -12.06
C ALA A 159 2.04 -11.69 -11.56
N ARG A 160 1.24 -12.50 -12.28
CA ARG A 160 -0.15 -12.85 -11.85
C ARG A 160 -0.27 -13.97 -10.79
N ALA A 161 0.76 -14.12 -9.97
CA ALA A 161 0.73 -14.79 -8.67
C ALA A 161 1.50 -13.87 -7.68
N ILE A 162 1.00 -13.49 -6.50
CA ILE A 162 -0.01 -14.15 -5.65
C ILE A 162 -1.15 -13.18 -5.30
N THR A 163 -2.23 -13.15 -6.10
CA THR A 163 -3.46 -12.38 -5.82
C THR A 163 -4.74 -13.13 -6.20
N ASN A 164 -4.86 -14.38 -5.73
CA ASN A 164 -6.16 -14.92 -5.32
C ASN A 164 -5.99 -16.18 -4.45
N GLN A 165 -6.68 -16.20 -3.31
CA GLN A 165 -6.69 -17.25 -2.28
C GLN A 165 -5.38 -17.42 -1.46
N THR A 166 -5.57 -17.85 -0.20
CA THR A 166 -4.54 -18.24 0.77
C THR A 166 -3.54 -17.17 1.24
N ALA A 167 -4.03 -16.18 1.99
CA ALA A 167 -3.21 -15.37 2.91
C ALA A 167 -2.76 -16.20 4.15
N THR A 168 -2.37 -17.46 3.96
CA THR A 168 -2.31 -18.49 5.02
C THR A 168 -1.33 -19.62 4.67
N SER A 169 -0.13 -19.30 4.18
CA SER A 169 1.00 -20.23 4.22
C SER A 169 2.35 -19.54 4.28
N GLN A 170 3.31 -20.24 4.89
CA GLN A 170 4.61 -19.73 5.32
C GLN A 170 5.58 -19.61 4.13
N THR A 171 5.99 -18.40 3.75
CA THR A 171 7.33 -18.12 3.17
C THR A 171 7.60 -16.62 3.06
N GLY A 172 8.77 -16.17 3.52
CA GLY A 172 9.12 -14.74 3.64
C GLY A 172 9.54 -14.02 2.35
N VAL A 173 9.00 -14.42 1.19
CA VAL A 173 9.50 -13.95 -0.14
C VAL A 173 8.80 -12.65 -0.60
N LEU A 174 7.62 -12.33 -0.06
CA LEU A 174 6.80 -11.15 -0.42
C LEU A 174 7.29 -9.81 0.18
N LEU A 175 8.60 -9.67 0.46
CA LEU A 175 9.14 -8.49 1.14
C LEU A 175 9.42 -7.29 0.21
N GLY A 176 9.69 -7.53 -1.09
CA GLY A 176 10.13 -6.50 -2.04
C GLY A 176 9.00 -5.79 -2.81
N THR A 177 8.05 -6.56 -3.36
CA THR A 177 7.10 -6.09 -4.39
C THR A 177 6.11 -5.03 -3.91
N VAL A 178 5.78 -5.02 -2.61
CA VAL A 178 4.66 -4.21 -2.09
C VAL A 178 4.89 -2.70 -2.21
N SER A 179 6.14 -2.23 -2.27
CA SER A 179 6.49 -0.79 -2.33
C SER A 179 6.01 -0.02 -3.56
N TYR A 180 5.52 -0.70 -4.60
CA TYR A 180 5.07 -0.07 -5.86
C TYR A 180 3.64 -0.46 -6.25
N LEU A 181 2.93 -1.21 -5.40
CA LEU A 181 1.55 -1.59 -5.68
C LEU A 181 0.63 -0.37 -5.58
N SER A 182 -0.28 -0.25 -6.55
CA SER A 182 -1.33 0.76 -6.51
C SER A 182 -2.40 0.45 -5.46
N PRO A 183 -3.15 1.47 -4.98
CA PRO A 183 -4.22 1.29 -4.01
C PRO A 183 -5.25 0.24 -4.44
N GLU A 184 -5.66 0.23 -5.70
CA GLU A 184 -6.61 -0.71 -6.28
C GLU A 184 -6.07 -2.15 -6.40
N GLN A 185 -4.76 -2.32 -6.62
CA GLN A 185 -4.12 -3.63 -6.53
C GLN A 185 -4.13 -4.18 -5.11
N VAL A 186 -3.97 -3.31 -4.10
CA VAL A 186 -4.03 -3.69 -2.67
C VAL A 186 -5.47 -3.97 -2.21
N GLU A 187 -6.43 -3.10 -2.54
CA GLU A 187 -7.83 -3.24 -2.11
C GLU A 187 -8.57 -4.36 -2.84
N ARG A 188 -8.37 -4.49 -4.16
CA ARG A 188 -9.27 -5.25 -5.05
C ARG A 188 -8.55 -6.36 -5.81
N GLY A 189 -7.22 -6.39 -5.81
CA GLY A 189 -6.43 -7.32 -6.62
C GLY A 189 -6.51 -7.07 -8.13
N VAL A 190 -7.04 -5.91 -8.55
CA VAL A 190 -7.21 -5.50 -9.95
C VAL A 190 -6.13 -4.48 -10.31
N ALA A 191 -5.66 -4.52 -11.56
CA ALA A 191 -4.76 -3.51 -12.12
C ALA A 191 -5.29 -3.03 -13.47
N ASP A 192 -5.13 -1.74 -13.76
CA ASP A 192 -5.48 -1.09 -15.01
C ASP A 192 -4.31 -0.19 -15.50
N PRO A 193 -4.42 0.55 -16.62
CA PRO A 193 -3.36 1.46 -17.08
C PRO A 193 -2.96 2.56 -16.08
N ARG A 194 -3.87 2.96 -15.19
CA ARG A 194 -3.65 3.97 -14.14
C ARG A 194 -2.93 3.37 -12.92
N SER A 195 -2.93 2.06 -12.74
CA SER A 195 -2.05 1.35 -11.80
C SER A 195 -0.58 1.47 -12.21
N ASP A 196 -0.27 1.29 -13.50
CA ASP A 196 1.10 1.48 -14.03
C ASP A 196 1.54 2.96 -13.92
N VAL A 197 0.62 3.92 -14.12
CA VAL A 197 0.85 5.36 -13.91
C VAL A 197 1.23 5.66 -12.46
N TYR A 198 0.49 5.10 -11.49
CA TYR A 198 0.78 5.26 -10.06
C TYR A 198 2.18 4.78 -9.71
N ALA A 199 2.53 3.56 -10.13
CA ALA A 199 3.87 3.00 -9.91
C ALA A 199 4.98 3.82 -10.58
N ALA A 200 4.77 4.33 -11.80
CA ALA A 200 5.71 5.24 -12.46
C ALA A 200 5.85 6.60 -11.74
N GLY A 201 4.80 7.08 -11.07
CA GLY A 201 4.86 8.24 -10.16
C GLY A 201 5.73 7.99 -8.93
N LEU A 202 5.69 6.77 -8.36
CA LEU A 202 6.57 6.36 -7.26
C LEU A 202 8.03 6.24 -7.72
N LEU A 203 8.29 5.75 -8.94
CA LEU A 203 9.63 5.75 -9.54
C LEU A 203 10.20 7.18 -9.65
N LEU A 204 9.38 8.15 -10.10
CA LEU A 204 9.80 9.55 -10.19
C LEU A 204 10.16 10.13 -8.82
N PHE A 205 9.34 9.89 -7.80
CA PHE A 205 9.65 10.30 -6.43
C PHE A 205 10.98 9.70 -5.94
N GLU A 206 11.18 8.40 -6.14
CA GLU A 206 12.36 7.70 -5.61
C GLU A 206 13.65 8.12 -6.33
N MET A 207 13.60 8.35 -7.65
CA MET A 207 14.72 8.92 -8.41
C MET A 207 15.10 10.33 -7.92
N LEU A 208 14.10 11.20 -7.68
CA LEU A 208 14.31 12.59 -7.24
C LEU A 208 14.73 12.73 -5.76
N THR A 209 14.62 11.67 -4.95
CA THR A 209 14.84 11.76 -3.49
C THR A 209 15.78 10.71 -2.91
N GLY A 210 16.15 9.68 -3.68
CA GLY A 210 16.91 8.50 -3.20
C GLY A 210 16.16 7.65 -2.17
N ARG A 211 14.84 7.84 -2.02
CA ARG A 211 14.04 7.24 -0.94
C ARG A 211 12.70 6.73 -1.46
N LYS A 212 12.26 5.56 -0.98
CA LYS A 212 10.92 5.03 -1.29
C LYS A 212 9.83 5.96 -0.74
N ALA A 213 8.89 6.32 -1.60
CA ALA A 213 7.76 7.18 -1.26
C ALA A 213 6.87 6.61 -0.14
N VAL A 214 6.66 5.28 -0.16
CA VAL A 214 5.91 4.55 0.85
C VAL A 214 6.84 3.62 1.62
N THR A 215 6.84 3.76 2.95
CA THR A 215 7.66 2.97 3.88
C THR A 215 6.81 2.37 4.99
N GLY A 216 7.34 1.35 5.66
CA GLY A 216 6.68 0.65 6.77
C GLY A 216 7.57 -0.50 7.27
N GLY A 217 7.41 -0.87 8.55
CA GLY A 217 8.20 -1.94 9.17
C GLY A 217 7.74 -3.36 8.80
N THR A 218 6.63 -3.49 8.06
CA THR A 218 6.10 -4.76 7.55
C THR A 218 5.43 -4.56 6.18
N PRO A 219 5.36 -5.59 5.31
CA PRO A 219 4.67 -5.48 4.02
C PRO A 219 3.21 -5.06 4.14
N ILE A 220 2.48 -5.54 5.15
CA ILE A 220 1.07 -5.16 5.38
C ILE A 220 0.93 -3.68 5.76
N GLN A 221 1.91 -3.09 6.44
CA GLN A 221 1.94 -1.65 6.72
C GLN A 221 2.23 -0.82 5.45
N ILE A 222 3.13 -1.30 4.59
CA ILE A 222 3.40 -0.65 3.29
C ILE A 222 2.12 -0.67 2.43
N ALA A 223 1.47 -1.83 2.30
CA ALA A 223 0.19 -1.97 1.60
C ALA A 223 -0.91 -1.05 2.17
N TYR A 224 -1.05 -1.00 3.50
CA TYR A 224 -1.99 -0.09 4.16
C TYR A 224 -1.68 1.38 3.83
N ASN A 225 -0.40 1.77 3.84
CA ASN A 225 0.06 3.12 3.56
C ASN A 225 -0.14 3.54 2.10
N HIS A 226 -0.17 2.62 1.12
CA HIS A 226 -0.60 2.96 -0.25
C HIS A 226 -2.09 3.38 -0.31
N VAL A 227 -2.96 2.75 0.50
CA VAL A 227 -4.42 2.96 0.49
C VAL A 227 -4.90 4.07 1.46
N HIS A 228 -4.10 4.38 2.49
CA HIS A 228 -4.47 5.29 3.59
C HIS A 228 -3.47 6.43 3.85
N GLY A 229 -2.26 6.35 3.29
CA GLY A 229 -1.25 7.40 3.38
C GLY A 229 -1.37 8.43 2.27
N SER A 230 -0.57 9.48 2.37
CA SER A 230 -0.31 10.43 1.29
C SER A 230 1.16 10.33 0.87
N ILE A 231 1.43 10.44 -0.42
CA ILE A 231 2.80 10.58 -0.92
C ILE A 231 3.31 12.00 -0.56
N PRO A 232 4.47 12.13 0.12
CA PRO A 232 5.05 13.44 0.39
C PRO A 232 5.51 14.12 -0.90
N LYS A 233 5.57 15.45 -0.90
CA LYS A 233 6.11 16.22 -2.04
C LYS A 233 7.63 15.99 -2.15
N PRO A 234 8.19 15.59 -3.31
CA PRO A 234 9.63 15.49 -3.54
C PRO A 234 10.45 16.68 -2.99
N SER A 235 10.00 17.92 -3.20
CA SER A 235 10.66 19.14 -2.70
C SER A 235 10.79 19.21 -1.17
N THR A 236 9.88 18.56 -0.43
CA THR A 236 9.93 18.48 1.05
C THR A 236 10.96 17.49 1.57
N VAL A 237 11.50 16.62 0.70
CA VAL A 237 12.58 15.68 1.02
C VAL A 237 13.91 16.15 0.46
N VAL A 238 13.90 16.73 -0.76
CA VAL A 238 15.08 17.29 -1.43
C VAL A 238 14.74 18.67 -1.99
N ALA A 239 15.14 19.72 -1.29
CA ALA A 239 14.74 21.10 -1.57
C ALA A 239 15.23 21.70 -2.90
N THR A 240 16.08 20.98 -3.65
CA THR A 240 16.48 21.39 -5.01
C THR A 240 15.49 20.99 -6.09
N VAL A 241 14.58 20.04 -5.80
CA VAL A 241 13.57 19.54 -6.74
C VAL A 241 12.55 20.64 -7.05
N PRO A 242 12.33 21.00 -8.34
CA PRO A 242 11.36 22.02 -8.72
C PRO A 242 9.91 21.65 -8.34
N ALA A 243 9.14 22.62 -7.86
CA ALA A 243 7.76 22.43 -7.41
C ALA A 243 6.82 21.88 -8.50
N ASP A 244 7.08 22.18 -9.79
CA ASP A 244 6.33 21.61 -10.91
C ASP A 244 6.37 20.07 -10.97
N LEU A 245 7.41 19.44 -10.41
CA LEU A 245 7.53 17.98 -10.29
C LEU A 245 6.77 17.44 -9.08
N ASP A 246 6.52 18.24 -8.05
CA ASP A 246 5.67 17.82 -6.92
C ASP A 246 4.26 17.55 -7.38
N ASP A 247 3.70 18.43 -8.21
CA ASP A 247 2.31 18.33 -8.66
C ASP A 247 2.14 17.21 -9.71
N VAL A 248 3.20 16.92 -10.51
CA VAL A 248 3.25 15.74 -11.38
C VAL A 248 3.29 14.44 -10.56
N VAL A 249 4.12 14.36 -9.52
CA VAL A 249 4.16 13.18 -8.62
C VAL A 249 2.84 13.04 -7.87
N ALA A 250 2.29 14.12 -7.32
CA ALA A 250 1.03 14.11 -6.57
C ALA A 250 -0.15 13.67 -7.45
N ARG A 251 -0.25 14.13 -8.70
CA ARG A 251 -1.27 13.65 -9.64
C ARG A 251 -1.04 12.19 -10.04
N ALA A 252 0.18 11.79 -10.40
CA ALA A 252 0.46 10.41 -10.76
C ALA A 252 0.12 9.44 -9.61
N THR A 253 0.39 9.84 -8.36
CA THR A 253 0.23 9.02 -7.16
C THR A 253 -1.04 9.30 -6.35
N ALA A 254 -2.06 9.91 -6.96
CA ALA A 254 -3.36 10.10 -6.31
C ALA A 254 -4.01 8.76 -5.92
N VAL A 255 -4.73 8.73 -4.79
CA VAL A 255 -5.26 7.47 -4.25
C VAL A 255 -6.38 6.90 -5.13
N GLU A 256 -7.38 7.69 -5.50
CA GLU A 256 -8.42 7.27 -6.44
C GLU A 256 -7.86 7.27 -7.88
N PRO A 257 -8.07 6.21 -8.69
CA PRO A 257 -7.52 6.14 -10.05
C PRO A 257 -8.02 7.25 -11.00
N ASP A 258 -9.23 7.77 -10.80
CA ASP A 258 -9.82 8.84 -11.62
C ASP A 258 -9.16 10.22 -11.41
N ASP A 259 -8.44 10.43 -10.29
CA ASP A 259 -7.71 11.69 -10.03
C ASP A 259 -6.31 11.71 -10.70
N ARG A 260 -5.88 10.59 -11.31
CA ARG A 260 -4.53 10.42 -11.88
C ARG A 260 -4.41 10.96 -13.30
N PHE A 261 -3.32 10.62 -13.99
CA PHE A 261 -3.27 10.65 -15.46
C PHE A 261 -4.01 9.42 -16.02
N ASP A 262 -4.86 9.58 -17.03
CA ASP A 262 -5.70 8.49 -17.57
C ASP A 262 -4.89 7.36 -18.22
N SER A 263 -3.68 7.67 -18.70
CA SER A 263 -2.76 6.70 -19.29
C SER A 263 -1.33 7.23 -19.30
N ALA A 264 -0.37 6.34 -19.59
CA ALA A 264 1.00 6.75 -19.85
C ALA A 264 1.12 7.77 -21.02
N THR A 265 0.15 7.82 -21.96
CA THR A 265 0.12 8.84 -23.02
C THR A 265 -0.02 10.26 -22.46
N GLU A 266 -0.95 10.45 -21.51
CA GLU A 266 -1.17 11.76 -20.88
C GLU A 266 0.00 12.12 -19.97
N PHE A 267 0.52 11.14 -19.21
CA PHE A 267 1.67 11.33 -18.33
C PHE A 267 2.92 11.80 -19.14
N VAL A 268 3.23 11.20 -20.29
CA VAL A 268 4.30 11.70 -21.19
C VAL A 268 4.05 13.15 -21.64
N ALA A 269 2.80 13.51 -21.97
CA ALA A 269 2.46 14.86 -22.42
C ALA A 269 2.62 15.91 -21.30
N ALA A 270 2.22 15.57 -20.07
CA ALA A 270 2.44 16.39 -18.88
C ALA A 270 3.95 16.54 -18.58
N LEU A 271 4.69 15.43 -18.57
CA LEU A 271 6.13 15.38 -18.30
C LEU A 271 6.93 16.25 -19.28
N ARG A 272 6.63 16.14 -20.58
CA ARG A 272 7.20 16.98 -21.65
C ARG A 272 6.79 18.46 -21.55
N THR A 273 5.73 18.78 -20.82
CA THR A 273 5.30 20.17 -20.61
C THR A 273 6.05 20.78 -19.44
N VAL A 274 6.17 20.07 -18.31
CA VAL A 274 7.04 20.52 -17.20
C VAL A 274 8.50 20.65 -17.63
N ARG A 275 9.07 19.69 -18.38
CA ARG A 275 10.45 19.81 -18.89
C ARG A 275 10.68 21.00 -19.85
N ARG A 276 9.62 21.62 -20.37
CA ARG A 276 9.69 22.85 -21.19
C ARG A 276 9.48 24.13 -20.37
N GLY A 277 8.89 24.05 -19.18
CA GLY A 277 8.75 25.18 -18.25
C GLY A 277 9.99 25.40 -17.39
N LEU A 278 10.65 24.32 -16.96
CA LEU A 278 11.85 24.37 -16.13
C LEU A 278 13.06 24.97 -16.87
N THR A 279 13.82 25.83 -16.19
CA THR A 279 15.08 26.35 -16.73
C THR A 279 16.18 25.29 -16.71
N PRO A 280 17.26 25.43 -17.51
CA PRO A 280 18.42 24.54 -17.39
C PRO A 280 18.99 24.49 -15.97
N ALA A 281 19.05 25.63 -15.27
CA ALA A 281 19.55 25.71 -13.90
C ALA A 281 18.64 25.03 -12.86
N ASP A 282 17.36 24.79 -13.18
CA ASP A 282 16.44 23.99 -12.36
C ASP A 282 16.51 22.50 -12.70
N LEU A 283 16.74 22.19 -13.99
CA LEU A 283 16.92 20.82 -14.46
C LEU A 283 18.22 20.19 -13.94
N ASP A 284 19.32 20.96 -13.86
CA ASP A 284 20.66 20.49 -13.49
C ASP A 284 20.99 20.61 -11.99
N ARG A 285 20.04 21.05 -11.14
CA ARG A 285 20.28 21.29 -9.71
C ARG A 285 20.26 19.99 -8.89
N ARG A 286 21.42 19.31 -8.79
CA ARG A 286 21.59 18.14 -7.92
C ARG A 286 21.40 18.54 -6.45
N GLY A 287 20.71 17.71 -5.68
CA GLY A 287 20.47 17.92 -4.25
C GLY A 287 21.43 17.13 -3.37
N ASP A 288 21.72 17.64 -2.17
CA ASP A 288 22.52 16.90 -1.19
C ASP A 288 21.78 15.67 -0.68
N ALA A 289 22.42 14.51 -0.76
CA ALA A 289 21.87 13.23 -0.31
C ALA A 289 21.77 13.20 1.22
N ALA A 290 20.59 13.48 1.76
CA ALA A 290 20.29 13.22 3.17
C ALA A 290 20.45 11.70 3.44
N PRO A 291 21.33 11.26 4.38
CA PRO A 291 21.80 9.88 4.44
C PRO A 291 20.68 8.83 4.42
N PRO A 292 20.89 7.66 3.76
CA PRO A 292 19.92 6.57 3.81
C PRO A 292 19.77 6.04 5.24
N ASP A 293 18.55 5.69 5.65
CA ASP A 293 18.34 5.04 6.95
C ASP A 293 18.94 3.62 6.92
N PRO A 294 19.97 3.31 7.73
CA PRO A 294 20.62 2.01 7.72
C PRO A 294 19.69 0.86 8.14
N ARG A 295 18.47 1.14 8.62
CA ARG A 295 17.44 0.13 8.96
C ARG A 295 16.71 -0.45 7.75
N ALA A 296 16.90 0.11 6.55
CA ALA A 296 16.22 -0.38 5.33
C ALA A 296 16.93 -1.56 4.64
N THR A 297 18.20 -1.85 4.97
CA THR A 297 19.02 -2.87 4.29
C THR A 297 19.30 -4.08 5.17
N SER A 298 18.46 -5.12 5.08
CA SER A 298 18.78 -6.45 5.62
C SER A 298 19.64 -7.23 4.62
N VAL A 299 20.93 -6.90 4.56
CA VAL A 299 21.92 -7.69 3.80
C VAL A 299 22.56 -8.70 4.74
N LEU A 300 22.51 -9.98 4.38
CA LEU A 300 23.24 -11.04 5.08
C LEU A 300 24.75 -10.86 4.85
N ALA A 301 25.46 -10.35 5.85
CA ALA A 301 26.91 -10.20 5.79
C ALA A 301 27.62 -11.58 5.70
N PRO A 302 28.55 -11.79 4.75
CA PRO A 302 29.27 -13.05 4.63
C PRO A 302 30.28 -13.22 5.77
N VAL A 303 30.31 -14.42 6.37
CA VAL A 303 31.19 -14.73 7.52
C VAL A 303 32.60 -15.07 7.05
N SER A 304 33.43 -14.05 6.86
CA SER A 304 34.88 -14.22 6.66
C SER A 304 35.64 -14.24 7.99
N ARG A 305 36.55 -15.22 8.14
CA ARG A 305 37.43 -15.37 9.30
C ARG A 305 38.77 -14.68 9.04
N THR A 306 39.28 -13.92 9.99
CA THR A 306 40.71 -13.56 10.09
C THR A 306 41.14 -13.52 11.55
N ASN A 307 42.42 -13.78 11.79
CA ASN A 307 43.03 -13.85 13.12
C ASN A 307 43.62 -12.49 13.54
N ALA A 308 44.06 -12.47 14.80
CA ALA A 308 45.29 -11.83 15.30
C ALA A 308 45.22 -10.47 16.04
N ASP A 309 45.85 -10.53 17.22
CA ASP A 309 46.71 -9.52 17.86
C ASP A 309 46.17 -8.46 18.84
N VAL A 310 47.11 -8.02 19.68
CA VAL A 310 46.94 -7.54 21.07
C VAL A 310 47.90 -6.36 21.34
N PRO A 311 47.43 -5.30 22.01
CA PRO A 311 48.08 -4.80 23.24
C PRO A 311 47.08 -4.81 24.43
N ALA A 312 47.42 -5.15 25.68
CA ALA A 312 48.37 -4.51 26.62
C ALA A 312 47.86 -3.12 27.12
N ASP A 313 47.84 -2.78 28.41
CA ASP A 313 48.22 -3.49 29.66
C ASP A 313 47.49 -2.89 30.90
N HIS A 314 47.80 -3.42 32.09
CA HIS A 314 47.69 -2.88 33.47
C HIS A 314 46.59 -3.36 34.45
N ASP A 315 47.12 -3.97 35.53
CA ASP A 315 46.76 -3.85 36.96
C ASP A 315 45.42 -4.38 37.52
N ALA A 316 45.34 -4.88 38.78
CA ALA A 316 46.34 -5.49 39.68
C ALA A 316 45.66 -6.06 40.97
N ARG A 317 46.21 -7.15 41.53
CA ARG A 317 45.98 -7.72 42.90
C ARG A 317 44.59 -8.36 43.17
N GLY A 318 44.54 -9.45 43.98
CA GLY A 318 43.24 -10.03 44.43
C GLY A 318 43.17 -11.45 45.04
N THR A 319 44.27 -12.08 45.47
CA THR A 319 44.28 -13.44 46.11
C THR A 319 43.90 -13.42 47.61
N PRO A 320 43.66 -14.57 48.30
CA PRO A 320 42.89 -15.78 47.98
C PRO A 320 42.04 -16.30 49.20
N ARG A 321 41.46 -17.52 49.15
CA ARG A 321 41.27 -18.57 50.22
C ARG A 321 40.13 -19.55 49.80
N THR A 322 40.17 -20.90 49.85
CA THR A 322 40.64 -21.99 50.75
C THR A 322 39.61 -22.52 51.76
N SER A 323 39.08 -23.74 51.54
CA SER A 323 38.72 -24.81 52.51
C SER A 323 37.96 -25.92 51.74
N ASP A 324 38.34 -27.20 51.74
CA ASP A 324 38.18 -28.22 52.81
C ASP A 324 36.70 -28.61 53.09
N ALA A 325 36.31 -29.88 53.31
CA ALA A 325 37.01 -31.18 53.15
C ALA A 325 36.04 -32.40 53.24
N ALA A 326 36.52 -33.56 52.77
CA ALA A 326 36.27 -34.94 53.25
C ALA A 326 34.85 -35.58 53.32
N GLY A 327 34.82 -36.92 53.43
CA GLY A 327 33.61 -37.78 53.54
C GLY A 327 33.30 -38.55 52.24
N ALA A 328 33.85 -39.72 51.90
CA ALA A 328 34.01 -41.02 52.60
C ALA A 328 32.81 -42.00 52.42
N THR A 329 33.10 -43.18 51.82
CA THR A 329 32.47 -44.51 52.04
C THR A 329 30.95 -44.73 51.81
N GLU A 330 30.42 -45.90 51.39
CA GLU A 330 30.95 -47.16 50.82
C GLU A 330 29.78 -48.16 50.55
N ARG A 331 29.84 -49.00 49.49
CA ARG A 331 28.99 -50.22 49.23
C ARG A 331 27.46 -49.95 49.03
N ASP A 332 26.60 -50.84 48.49
CA ASP A 332 26.69 -51.98 47.54
C ASP A 332 25.24 -52.38 47.10
N ARG A 333 25.05 -53.02 45.91
CA ARG A 333 23.79 -53.66 45.38
C ARG A 333 22.63 -52.68 44.98
N THR A 334 21.68 -53.00 44.07
CA THR A 334 21.38 -54.23 43.29
C THR A 334 20.73 -53.93 41.90
N ARG A 335 20.71 -54.95 41.03
CA ARG A 335 20.06 -55.13 39.69
C ARG A 335 18.52 -55.39 39.76
N PRO A 336 17.75 -55.69 38.66
CA PRO A 336 17.85 -55.39 37.20
C PRO A 336 16.46 -54.99 36.56
N THR A 337 16.23 -55.29 35.25
CA THR A 337 14.94 -55.56 34.50
C THR A 337 14.60 -54.51 33.42
N GLU A 338 14.33 -54.79 32.13
CA GLU A 338 14.57 -55.97 31.24
C GLU A 338 14.42 -55.59 29.72
N LEU A 339 14.29 -56.59 28.83
CA LEU A 339 13.94 -56.57 27.38
C LEU A 339 15.00 -56.04 26.38
N GLY A 340 15.33 -56.72 25.27
CA GLY A 340 15.20 -58.15 24.93
C GLY A 340 14.52 -58.48 23.59
N ARG A 341 15.28 -58.98 22.60
CA ARG A 341 14.82 -59.97 21.60
C ARG A 341 15.98 -60.67 20.87
N ALA A 342 15.67 -61.81 20.24
CA ALA A 342 16.59 -62.79 19.61
C ALA A 342 16.37 -62.79 18.06
N PRO A 343 16.87 -63.72 17.20
CA PRO A 343 17.45 -65.06 17.47
C PRO A 343 18.76 -65.42 16.71
N LEU A 344 19.20 -66.68 16.87
CA LEU A 344 20.37 -67.31 16.25
C LEU A 344 20.01 -68.05 14.94
N ALA A 345 21.00 -68.33 14.07
CA ALA A 345 21.53 -69.70 13.83
C ALA A 345 22.42 -69.80 12.57
N GLY A 346 23.52 -70.56 12.65
CA GLY A 346 24.41 -70.87 11.51
C GLY A 346 25.73 -71.52 11.95
N LEU A 347 25.96 -72.78 11.56
CA LEU A 347 27.09 -73.68 11.91
C LEU A 347 27.71 -74.24 10.59
N PRO A 348 28.67 -75.21 10.55
CA PRO A 348 29.59 -75.81 11.56
C PRO A 348 31.08 -75.96 11.08
N VAL A 349 31.88 -76.80 11.80
CA VAL A 349 32.91 -77.79 11.32
C VAL A 349 34.41 -77.59 11.70
N HIS A 350 34.91 -78.50 12.57
CA HIS A 350 36.15 -79.35 12.60
C HIS A 350 37.45 -79.00 11.79
N GLU A 351 38.68 -79.43 12.13
CA GLU A 351 39.36 -80.03 13.33
C GLU A 351 40.91 -80.17 13.06
N ASP A 352 41.68 -80.77 14.00
CA ASP A 352 43.04 -81.38 13.87
C ASP A 352 44.36 -80.54 13.79
N GLY A 353 45.48 -81.21 14.15
CA GLY A 353 46.90 -80.75 14.13
C GLY A 353 47.81 -81.76 13.36
N PRO A 354 49.06 -82.12 13.77
CA PRO A 354 50.00 -81.62 14.81
C PRO A 354 51.51 -81.59 14.35
N THR A 355 52.49 -81.78 15.26
CA THR A 355 53.91 -82.28 15.05
C THR A 355 55.10 -81.26 15.17
N ILE A 356 56.34 -81.77 15.36
CA ILE A 356 57.50 -81.17 16.08
C ILE A 356 58.90 -81.55 15.48
N GLU A 357 60.00 -80.88 15.93
CA GLU A 357 61.47 -81.13 15.71
C GLU A 357 62.05 -80.73 14.31
N ARG A 358 63.36 -80.42 14.09
CA ARG A 358 64.69 -80.58 14.78
C ARG A 358 65.72 -79.55 14.17
N THR A 359 66.99 -79.26 14.55
CA THR A 359 68.00 -79.74 15.55
C THR A 359 68.92 -78.62 16.16
N THR A 360 70.16 -78.39 15.67
CA THR A 360 71.31 -77.60 16.25
C THR A 360 72.30 -77.12 15.11
N ALA A 361 73.39 -76.32 15.25
CA ALA A 361 74.24 -75.86 16.39
C ALA A 361 75.13 -74.59 16.10
N MET A 362 75.42 -73.78 17.16
CA MET A 362 76.73 -73.13 17.59
C MET A 362 77.69 -72.33 16.64
N PRO A 363 78.65 -71.47 17.13
CA PRO A 363 78.76 -70.66 18.39
C PRO A 363 79.54 -69.26 18.34
N ILE A 364 79.71 -68.60 19.51
CA ILE A 364 80.79 -67.63 19.96
C ILE A 364 80.58 -66.06 20.03
N ASP A 365 80.80 -65.54 21.27
CA ASP A 365 81.25 -64.23 21.85
C ASP A 365 80.52 -62.84 21.85
N ARG A 366 80.34 -62.35 23.11
CA ARG A 366 80.48 -60.98 23.72
C ARG A 366 79.72 -59.72 23.18
N ARG A 367 78.84 -59.13 24.01
CA ARG A 367 79.12 -57.98 24.94
C ARG A 367 77.87 -57.41 25.70
N ARG A 368 78.00 -57.30 27.04
CA ARG A 368 77.40 -56.38 28.06
C ARG A 368 75.91 -55.88 28.00
N PRO A 369 75.21 -55.76 29.15
CA PRO A 369 73.83 -55.25 29.26
C PRO A 369 73.70 -53.76 29.64
N ARG A 370 72.49 -53.18 29.50
CA ARG A 370 71.99 -51.97 30.22
C ARG A 370 70.49 -52.10 30.52
N THR A 371 70.01 -51.42 31.56
CA THR A 371 68.62 -51.49 32.05
C THR A 371 67.69 -50.41 31.46
N ALA A 372 66.40 -50.72 31.34
CA ALA A 372 65.36 -49.82 30.82
C ALA A 372 64.54 -49.14 31.95
N ARG A 373 64.03 -47.93 31.67
CA ARG A 373 63.49 -46.97 32.66
C ARG A 373 61.95 -46.98 32.69
N ARG A 374 61.32 -47.22 33.85
CA ARG A 374 59.86 -47.39 34.05
C ARG A 374 59.01 -46.10 33.90
N TRP A 375 59.36 -45.17 33.01
CA TRP A 375 58.65 -43.88 32.89
C TRP A 375 57.32 -43.87 32.11
N PRO A 376 57.07 -44.66 31.03
CA PRO A 376 55.82 -44.52 30.27
C PRO A 376 54.57 -45.02 31.03
N LEU A 377 54.73 -45.97 31.95
CA LEU A 377 53.64 -46.43 32.82
C LEU A 377 53.05 -45.32 33.71
N TRP A 378 53.90 -44.43 34.22
CA TRP A 378 53.46 -43.28 35.02
C TRP A 378 52.74 -42.23 34.16
N LEU A 379 53.13 -42.06 32.89
CA LEU A 379 52.46 -41.14 31.96
C LEU A 379 51.03 -41.61 31.64
N ALA A 380 50.85 -42.91 31.41
CA ALA A 380 49.54 -43.51 31.16
C ALA A 380 48.62 -43.44 32.40
N ALA A 381 49.17 -43.68 33.60
CA ALA A 381 48.43 -43.54 34.85
C ALA A 381 47.98 -42.08 35.09
N ALA A 382 48.86 -41.10 34.84
CA ALA A 382 48.51 -39.68 34.95
C ALA A 382 47.40 -39.27 33.96
N LEU A 383 47.47 -39.73 32.71
CA LEU A 383 46.44 -39.47 31.70
C LEU A 383 45.07 -40.08 32.07
N LEU A 384 45.03 -41.27 32.67
CA LEU A 384 43.78 -41.87 33.17
C LEU A 384 43.20 -41.11 34.37
N VAL A 385 44.03 -40.62 35.29
CA VAL A 385 43.57 -39.79 36.41
C VAL A 385 43.06 -38.43 35.93
N VAL A 386 43.74 -37.80 34.97
CA VAL A 386 43.28 -36.54 34.35
C VAL A 386 41.99 -36.77 33.56
N GLY A 387 41.90 -37.82 32.74
CA GLY A 387 40.70 -38.15 31.97
C GLY A 387 39.49 -38.48 32.87
N GLY A 388 39.70 -39.25 33.93
CA GLY A 388 38.68 -39.53 34.95
C GLY A 388 38.26 -38.28 35.73
N GLY A 389 39.20 -37.41 36.08
CA GLY A 389 38.93 -36.12 36.72
C GLY A 389 38.13 -35.16 35.82
N VAL A 390 38.50 -35.05 34.55
CA VAL A 390 37.78 -34.23 33.55
C VAL A 390 36.38 -34.80 33.28
N GLY A 391 36.24 -36.12 33.16
CA GLY A 391 34.93 -36.77 33.00
C GLY A 391 34.03 -36.60 34.22
N GLY A 392 34.55 -36.84 35.43
CA GLY A 392 33.83 -36.62 36.68
C GLY A 392 33.41 -35.16 36.88
N TRP A 393 34.29 -34.21 36.54
CA TRP A 393 33.99 -32.78 36.54
C TRP A 393 32.90 -32.42 35.52
N TRP A 394 32.96 -32.96 34.29
CA TRP A 394 32.01 -32.67 33.20
C TRP A 394 30.55 -33.01 33.54
N PHE A 395 30.33 -34.15 34.21
CA PHE A 395 28.99 -34.62 34.60
C PHE A 395 28.48 -34.04 35.94
N THR A 396 29.34 -33.47 36.79
CA THR A 396 28.94 -32.91 38.09
C THR A 396 28.88 -31.38 38.08
N ALA A 397 30.04 -30.73 37.97
CA ALA A 397 30.16 -29.27 37.91
C ALA A 397 29.90 -28.73 36.50
N GLY A 398 30.37 -29.42 35.47
CA GLY A 398 30.33 -29.04 34.07
C GLY A 398 28.95 -29.10 33.40
N PRO A 399 28.91 -28.93 32.06
CA PRO A 399 27.67 -28.74 31.31
C PRO A 399 26.82 -30.00 31.15
N GLY A 400 27.32 -31.18 31.53
CA GLY A 400 26.57 -32.44 31.45
C GLY A 400 25.62 -32.73 32.60
N GLY A 401 25.67 -31.93 33.68
CA GLY A 401 24.79 -32.11 34.85
C GLY A 401 23.37 -31.57 34.64
N SER A 402 22.40 -32.11 35.39
CA SER A 402 21.01 -31.65 35.42
C SER A 402 20.76 -30.51 36.42
N THR A 403 19.56 -29.92 36.34
CA THR A 403 19.08 -28.80 37.16
C THR A 403 17.54 -28.73 37.08
N LEU A 404 16.88 -28.10 38.06
CA LEU A 404 15.41 -28.02 38.15
C LEU A 404 14.88 -26.65 37.67
N VAL A 405 13.75 -26.65 36.95
CA VAL A 405 13.06 -25.42 36.54
C VAL A 405 12.43 -24.70 37.75
N PRO A 406 12.79 -23.44 38.05
CA PRO A 406 12.24 -22.69 39.19
C PRO A 406 10.80 -22.22 38.97
N ALA A 407 10.07 -22.02 40.07
CA ALA A 407 8.68 -21.56 40.07
C ALA A 407 8.57 -20.03 39.83
N VAL A 408 8.78 -19.61 38.58
CA VAL A 408 8.80 -18.18 38.17
C VAL A 408 7.47 -17.65 37.60
N VAL A 409 6.39 -18.44 37.67
CA VAL A 409 5.05 -18.01 37.24
C VAL A 409 4.54 -16.86 38.11
N GLY A 410 4.01 -15.81 37.49
CA GLY A 410 3.52 -14.61 38.18
C GLY A 410 4.59 -13.59 38.58
N GLN A 411 5.88 -13.87 38.34
CA GLN A 411 6.97 -12.90 38.52
C GLN A 411 7.10 -11.97 37.31
N GLN A 412 7.85 -10.87 37.46
CA GLN A 412 8.30 -10.06 36.31
C GLN A 412 9.29 -10.86 35.45
N VAL A 413 9.31 -10.60 34.14
CA VAL A 413 10.18 -11.33 33.20
C VAL A 413 11.66 -11.23 33.56
N SER A 414 12.14 -10.08 34.06
CA SER A 414 13.52 -9.93 34.53
C SER A 414 13.86 -10.89 35.67
N GLN A 415 13.03 -10.88 36.73
CA GLN A 415 13.18 -11.78 37.90
C GLN A 415 13.15 -13.25 37.48
N ALA A 416 12.25 -13.61 36.57
CA ALA A 416 12.15 -14.96 36.02
C ALA A 416 13.40 -15.37 35.21
N GLN A 417 13.97 -14.46 34.42
CA GLN A 417 15.21 -14.70 33.69
C GLN A 417 16.42 -14.80 34.62
N ASP A 418 16.51 -13.98 35.67
CA ASP A 418 17.59 -14.03 36.63
C ASP A 418 17.56 -15.33 37.47
N ALA A 419 16.36 -15.78 37.89
CA ALA A 419 16.17 -17.07 38.54
C ALA A 419 16.57 -18.24 37.62
N LEU A 420 16.24 -18.20 36.32
CA LEU A 420 16.70 -19.21 35.35
C LEU A 420 18.22 -19.18 35.15
N ARG A 421 18.84 -17.99 35.09
CA ARG A 421 20.30 -17.84 34.99
C ARG A 421 21.03 -18.43 36.20
N GLN A 422 20.51 -18.21 37.41
CA GLN A 422 21.08 -18.77 38.65
C GLN A 422 21.14 -20.30 38.62
N VAL A 423 20.12 -20.97 38.10
CA VAL A 423 20.10 -22.43 37.94
C VAL A 423 20.79 -22.92 36.65
N SER A 424 21.51 -22.04 35.94
CA SER A 424 22.20 -22.31 34.67
C SER A 424 21.30 -22.72 33.49
N LEU A 425 20.04 -22.28 33.47
CA LEU A 425 19.11 -22.47 32.35
C LEU A 425 19.05 -21.22 31.46
N ARG A 426 18.72 -21.40 30.18
CA ARG A 426 18.49 -20.34 29.20
C ARG A 426 16.99 -20.04 29.10
N SER A 427 16.62 -18.82 28.72
CA SER A 427 15.23 -18.41 28.49
C SER A 427 14.96 -18.12 27.03
N ASP A 428 13.87 -18.68 26.49
CA ASP A 428 13.13 -18.14 25.34
C ASP A 428 11.92 -17.35 25.86
N ILE A 429 11.44 -16.35 25.10
CA ILE A 429 10.31 -15.49 25.50
C ILE A 429 9.21 -15.53 24.42
N ALA A 430 8.19 -16.32 24.69
CA ALA A 430 6.89 -16.18 24.03
C ALA A 430 6.09 -15.03 24.68
N ARG A 431 5.19 -14.40 23.94
CA ARG A 431 4.34 -13.30 24.45
C ARG A 431 2.87 -13.48 24.04
N GLU A 432 1.98 -13.58 25.04
CA GLU A 432 0.52 -13.75 24.88
C GLU A 432 -0.24 -12.62 25.61
N PHE A 433 -1.46 -12.28 25.18
CA PHE A 433 -2.28 -11.28 25.86
C PHE A 433 -2.97 -11.88 27.11
N SER A 434 -3.24 -11.05 28.12
CA SER A 434 -3.91 -11.46 29.35
C SER A 434 -4.77 -10.34 29.94
N GLU A 435 -6.06 -10.61 30.15
CA GLU A 435 -6.95 -9.68 30.88
C GLU A 435 -6.67 -9.64 32.40
N THR A 436 -5.94 -10.64 32.94
CA THR A 436 -5.77 -10.86 34.39
C THR A 436 -4.35 -10.60 34.91
N ARG A 437 -3.33 -10.55 34.05
CA ARG A 437 -1.93 -10.29 34.43
C ARG A 437 -1.38 -9.06 33.72
N ALA A 438 -0.74 -8.16 34.48
CA ALA A 438 -0.08 -6.97 33.95
C ALA A 438 1.02 -7.33 32.93
N GLU A 439 1.34 -6.40 32.03
CA GLU A 439 2.41 -6.59 31.03
C GLU A 439 3.76 -6.93 31.70
N GLY A 440 4.57 -7.77 31.03
CA GLY A 440 5.85 -8.26 31.56
C GLY A 440 5.73 -9.41 32.57
N THR A 441 4.53 -9.69 33.08
CA THR A 441 4.31 -10.79 34.05
C THR A 441 4.33 -12.15 33.36
N VAL A 442 5.04 -13.14 33.91
CA VAL A 442 5.05 -14.52 33.41
C VAL A 442 3.69 -15.20 33.63
N LEU A 443 3.08 -15.70 32.56
CA LEU A 443 1.81 -16.42 32.53
C LEU A 443 1.99 -17.92 32.80
N ARG A 444 2.92 -18.56 32.09
CA ARG A 444 3.32 -19.97 32.26
C ARG A 444 4.76 -20.21 31.81
N VAL A 445 5.28 -21.38 32.14
CA VAL A 445 6.67 -21.80 31.89
C VAL A 445 6.63 -23.20 31.27
N GLU A 446 7.35 -23.41 30.18
CA GLU A 446 7.40 -24.68 29.43
C GLU A 446 8.89 -25.09 29.23
N PRO A 447 9.35 -26.26 29.75
CA PRO A 447 8.68 -27.17 30.68
C PRO A 447 8.31 -26.54 32.03
N GLY A 448 7.37 -27.14 32.75
CA GLY A 448 6.80 -26.56 33.98
C GLY A 448 7.78 -26.53 35.17
N PRO A 449 7.49 -25.73 36.21
CA PRO A 449 8.28 -25.72 37.44
C PRO A 449 8.46 -27.11 38.06
N GLY A 450 9.66 -27.41 38.54
CA GLY A 450 10.05 -28.73 39.04
C GLY A 450 10.45 -29.75 37.96
N SER A 451 10.39 -29.40 36.67
CA SER A 451 10.96 -30.26 35.61
C SER A 451 12.48 -30.33 35.72
N GLU A 452 13.06 -31.51 35.52
CA GLU A 452 14.51 -31.70 35.44
C GLU A 452 15.00 -31.53 33.99
N LEU A 453 16.06 -30.73 33.80
CA LEU A 453 16.66 -30.41 32.52
C LEU A 453 18.19 -30.40 32.62
N GLY A 454 18.89 -30.63 31.51
CA GLY A 454 20.34 -30.40 31.46
C GLY A 454 20.68 -28.92 31.64
N LYS A 455 21.80 -28.60 32.28
CA LYS A 455 22.34 -27.23 32.29
C LYS A 455 22.46 -26.69 30.85
N GLN A 456 22.27 -25.38 30.68
CA GLN A 456 22.16 -24.68 29.38
C GLN A 456 20.91 -25.01 28.53
N SER A 457 20.00 -25.89 28.98
CA SER A 457 18.71 -26.10 28.29
C SER A 457 17.87 -24.82 28.23
N ILE A 458 17.05 -24.72 27.19
CA ILE A 458 16.14 -23.58 26.98
C ILE A 458 14.80 -23.87 27.67
N VAL A 459 14.37 -22.96 28.54
CA VAL A 459 13.04 -22.90 29.12
C VAL A 459 12.28 -21.75 28.47
N ARG A 460 11.05 -22.01 28.04
CA ARG A 460 10.20 -21.02 27.38
C ARG A 460 9.32 -20.32 28.41
N LEU A 461 9.56 -19.02 28.59
CA LEU A 461 8.71 -18.13 29.37
C LEU A 461 7.60 -17.59 28.49
N VAL A 462 6.34 -17.81 28.87
CA VAL A 462 5.18 -17.17 28.22
C VAL A 462 4.82 -15.93 29.02
N VAL A 463 5.00 -14.76 28.45
CA VAL A 463 4.91 -13.47 29.15
C VAL A 463 3.68 -12.66 28.69
N SER A 464 3.03 -11.98 29.62
CA SER A 464 1.88 -11.12 29.35
C SER A 464 2.26 -9.90 28.51
N LYS A 465 1.51 -9.65 27.43
CA LYS A 465 1.44 -8.38 26.69
C LYS A 465 0.45 -7.37 27.32
N GLY A 466 -0.06 -7.65 28.51
CA GLY A 466 -1.19 -6.92 29.09
C GLY A 466 -2.53 -7.25 28.40
N LYS A 467 -3.50 -6.35 28.57
CA LYS A 467 -4.89 -6.53 28.14
C LYS A 467 -5.05 -6.29 26.63
N GLU A 468 -5.89 -7.09 25.97
CA GLU A 468 -6.04 -7.04 24.52
C GLU A 468 -6.96 -5.88 24.10
N ARG A 469 -6.39 -4.79 23.58
CA ARG A 469 -7.12 -3.57 23.22
C ARG A 469 -6.81 -3.11 21.80
N TYR A 470 -7.80 -2.48 21.19
CA TYR A 470 -7.73 -1.93 19.83
C TYR A 470 -8.19 -0.48 19.89
N ALA A 471 -7.44 0.42 19.24
CA ALA A 471 -7.90 1.79 19.06
C ALA A 471 -9.02 1.82 18.00
N VAL A 472 -10.15 2.45 18.31
CA VAL A 472 -11.22 2.65 17.34
C VAL A 472 -10.72 3.57 16.21
N PRO A 473 -10.89 3.19 14.94
CA PRO A 473 -10.43 4.00 13.81
C PRO A 473 -11.34 5.21 13.54
N GLN A 474 -10.81 6.20 12.83
CA GLN A 474 -11.58 7.34 12.33
C GLN A 474 -12.43 6.91 11.13
N LEU A 475 -13.75 6.87 11.33
CA LEU A 475 -14.76 6.60 10.31
C LEU A 475 -15.47 7.88 9.87
N VAL A 476 -15.58 8.88 10.74
CA VAL A 476 -16.15 10.20 10.40
C VAL A 476 -15.45 10.82 9.20
N GLY A 477 -16.23 11.26 8.21
CA GLY A 477 -15.73 11.77 6.92
C GLY A 477 -15.47 10.68 5.86
N SER A 478 -15.58 9.38 6.20
CA SER A 478 -15.48 8.28 5.22
C SER A 478 -16.86 7.86 4.69
N LYS A 479 -16.90 7.31 3.48
CA LYS A 479 -18.08 6.61 2.93
C LYS A 479 -18.39 5.36 3.78
N LEU A 480 -19.68 5.06 4.02
CA LEU A 480 -20.11 3.89 4.83
C LEU A 480 -19.43 2.57 4.41
N GLY A 481 -19.29 2.33 3.10
CA GLY A 481 -18.64 1.12 2.57
C GLY A 481 -17.19 0.90 3.01
N ARG A 482 -16.48 1.94 3.47
CA ARG A 482 -15.11 1.84 4.01
C ARG A 482 -15.09 1.30 5.46
N ALA A 483 -16.19 1.44 6.21
CA ALA A 483 -16.22 1.14 7.64
C ALA A 483 -16.00 -0.36 7.95
N GLY A 484 -16.65 -1.27 7.21
CA GLY A 484 -16.46 -2.71 7.37
C GLY A 484 -15.00 -3.17 7.16
N PRO A 485 -14.37 -2.84 6.02
CA PRO A 485 -12.95 -3.10 5.76
C PRO A 485 -11.98 -2.48 6.77
N VAL A 486 -12.28 -1.29 7.32
CA VAL A 486 -11.43 -0.61 8.31
C VAL A 486 -11.57 -1.20 9.72
N LEU A 487 -12.75 -1.69 10.11
CA LEU A 487 -12.99 -2.29 11.43
C LEU A 487 -12.51 -3.75 11.52
N SER A 488 -12.58 -4.50 10.42
CA SER A 488 -12.32 -5.95 10.42
C SER A 488 -10.89 -6.36 10.84
N PRO A 489 -9.79 -5.71 10.38
CA PRO A 489 -8.41 -6.02 10.82
C PRO A 489 -8.18 -5.78 12.31
N LEU A 490 -8.95 -4.87 12.91
CA LEU A 490 -8.91 -4.55 14.34
C LEU A 490 -9.80 -5.50 15.18
N THR A 491 -10.37 -6.53 14.56
CA THR A 491 -11.37 -7.43 15.20
C THR A 491 -12.57 -6.65 15.78
N LEU A 492 -12.86 -5.47 15.22
CA LEU A 492 -14.03 -4.66 15.56
C LEU A 492 -15.16 -4.97 14.58
N ARG A 493 -16.40 -4.65 14.96
CA ARG A 493 -17.58 -4.90 14.14
C ARG A 493 -18.26 -3.58 13.81
N LEU A 494 -18.82 -3.46 12.61
CA LEU A 494 -19.80 -2.40 12.35
C LEU A 494 -21.04 -2.70 13.21
N GLY A 495 -21.47 -1.69 13.97
CA GLY A 495 -22.69 -1.74 14.78
C GLY A 495 -23.90 -1.28 13.99
N ASP A 496 -24.84 -0.65 14.67
CA ASP A 496 -26.00 -0.03 14.04
C ASP A 496 -25.57 1.09 13.10
N THR A 497 -26.25 1.18 11.95
CA THR A 497 -26.11 2.29 11.00
C THR A 497 -27.41 3.07 11.00
N THR A 498 -27.37 4.32 11.46
CA THR A 498 -28.49 5.26 11.36
C THR A 498 -28.18 6.34 10.33
N GLU A 499 -29.19 7.13 9.95
CA GLU A 499 -29.09 8.04 8.80
C GLU A 499 -29.80 9.38 9.08
N GLU A 500 -29.04 10.48 9.08
CA GLU A 500 -29.52 11.84 9.39
C GLU A 500 -29.26 12.81 8.22
N TRP A 501 -30.02 13.91 8.15
CA TRP A 501 -29.76 14.98 7.19
C TRP A 501 -28.61 15.87 7.67
N SER A 502 -27.78 16.36 6.75
CA SER A 502 -26.67 17.25 7.06
C SER A 502 -26.45 18.28 5.96
N GLU A 503 -26.46 19.57 6.33
CA GLU A 503 -26.16 20.66 5.40
C GLU A 503 -24.67 20.76 5.01
N THR A 504 -23.78 20.05 5.71
CA THR A 504 -22.32 20.13 5.51
C THR A 504 -21.68 18.81 5.06
N VAL A 505 -22.26 17.66 5.40
CA VAL A 505 -21.72 16.32 5.07
C VAL A 505 -22.45 15.74 3.86
N ARG A 506 -21.70 15.36 2.82
CA ARG A 506 -22.24 14.76 1.58
C ARG A 506 -22.95 13.43 1.86
N GLU A 507 -23.95 13.11 1.04
CA GLU A 507 -24.69 11.84 1.09
C GLU A 507 -23.75 10.62 1.09
N GLY A 508 -24.09 9.61 1.90
CA GLY A 508 -23.33 8.36 2.04
C GLY A 508 -22.05 8.44 2.89
N VAL A 509 -21.74 9.61 3.45
CA VAL A 509 -20.56 9.85 4.31
C VAL A 509 -20.96 9.85 5.80
N VAL A 510 -20.12 9.25 6.65
CA VAL A 510 -20.34 9.18 8.10
C VAL A 510 -20.21 10.57 8.75
N ILE A 511 -21.28 11.03 9.41
CA ILE A 511 -21.35 12.26 10.22
C ILE A 511 -20.70 12.04 11.59
N SER A 512 -21.02 10.93 12.26
CA SER A 512 -20.56 10.64 13.62
C SER A 512 -20.44 9.12 13.85
N GLN A 513 -19.69 8.74 14.88
CA GLN A 513 -19.46 7.34 15.26
C GLN A 513 -19.49 7.19 16.79
N SER A 514 -19.82 5.99 17.25
CA SER A 514 -19.70 5.61 18.66
C SER A 514 -19.22 4.16 18.78
N PRO A 515 -18.11 3.88 19.50
CA PRO A 515 -17.29 4.83 20.26
C PRO A 515 -16.47 5.80 19.37
N PRO A 516 -15.98 6.93 19.93
CA PRO A 516 -15.13 7.88 19.22
C PRO A 516 -13.78 7.29 18.80
N ALA A 517 -13.18 7.88 17.76
CA ALA A 517 -11.87 7.45 17.27
C ALA A 517 -10.76 7.65 18.33
N GLY A 518 -9.79 6.72 18.34
CA GLY A 518 -8.72 6.64 19.33
C GLY A 518 -9.10 5.91 20.63
N GLU A 519 -10.38 5.65 20.91
CA GLU A 519 -10.77 4.94 22.13
C GLU A 519 -10.25 3.48 22.14
N SER A 520 -9.70 3.04 23.26
CA SER A 520 -9.10 1.70 23.41
C SER A 520 -10.10 0.65 23.86
N VAL A 521 -10.82 0.07 22.90
CA VAL A 521 -11.92 -0.90 23.12
C VAL A 521 -11.42 -2.36 23.11
N ARG A 522 -12.32 -3.33 23.35
CA ARG A 522 -12.03 -4.78 23.35
C ARG A 522 -12.26 -5.38 21.96
N ARG A 523 -11.71 -6.58 21.70
CA ARG A 523 -12.11 -7.38 20.52
C ARG A 523 -13.63 -7.57 20.47
N ASN A 524 -14.19 -7.59 19.27
CA ASN A 524 -15.62 -7.69 18.96
C ASN A 524 -16.50 -6.54 19.51
N THR A 525 -15.93 -5.42 19.98
CA THR A 525 -16.73 -4.21 20.21
C THR A 525 -17.33 -3.72 18.88
N THR A 526 -18.61 -3.37 18.92
CA THR A 526 -19.35 -2.76 17.82
C THR A 526 -19.13 -1.26 17.78
N VAL A 527 -18.86 -0.71 16.59
CA VAL A 527 -18.79 0.73 16.32
C VAL A 527 -20.00 1.10 15.48
N SER A 528 -20.99 1.74 16.08
CA SER A 528 -22.19 2.25 15.39
C SER A 528 -21.87 3.59 14.72
N VAL A 529 -22.53 3.89 13.60
CA VAL A 529 -22.26 5.07 12.78
C VAL A 529 -23.54 5.78 12.34
N VAL A 530 -23.49 7.10 12.26
CA VAL A 530 -24.54 7.95 11.68
C VAL A 530 -24.07 8.40 10.31
N VAL A 531 -24.85 8.14 9.26
CA VAL A 531 -24.53 8.45 7.86
C VAL A 531 -25.37 9.63 7.37
N SER A 532 -24.79 10.49 6.54
CA SER A 532 -25.52 11.62 5.94
C SER A 532 -26.42 11.16 4.81
N LYS A 533 -27.66 11.65 4.82
CA LYS A 533 -28.59 11.65 3.68
C LYS A 533 -28.37 12.83 2.71
N GLY A 534 -27.35 13.66 2.95
CA GLY A 534 -27.17 14.95 2.27
C GLY A 534 -27.99 16.07 2.92
N ARG A 535 -28.13 17.20 2.20
CA ARG A 535 -28.91 18.37 2.62
C ARG A 535 -30.40 18.03 2.69
N GLU A 536 -31.15 18.68 3.58
CA GLU A 536 -32.58 18.42 3.76
C GLU A 536 -33.40 18.95 2.55
N PRO A 537 -34.16 18.10 1.83
CA PRO A 537 -34.93 18.52 0.66
C PRO A 537 -36.27 19.15 1.05
N ILE A 538 -36.38 20.46 0.83
CA ILE A 538 -37.54 21.30 1.12
C ILE A 538 -38.36 21.47 -0.16
N GLU A 539 -39.67 21.15 -0.12
CA GLU A 539 -40.56 21.39 -1.26
C GLU A 539 -40.87 22.88 -1.40
N VAL A 540 -40.69 23.42 -2.60
CA VAL A 540 -40.82 24.87 -2.85
C VAL A 540 -42.30 25.29 -2.78
N PRO A 541 -42.70 26.19 -1.86
CA PRO A 541 -44.08 26.65 -1.77
C PRO A 541 -44.52 27.40 -3.03
N LYS A 542 -45.72 27.12 -3.54
CA LYS A 542 -46.33 27.91 -4.61
C LYS A 542 -46.93 29.19 -4.02
N VAL A 543 -46.32 30.33 -4.36
CA VAL A 543 -46.68 31.68 -3.89
C VAL A 543 -47.10 32.62 -5.02
N THR A 544 -47.19 32.13 -6.26
CA THR A 544 -47.70 32.88 -7.42
C THR A 544 -49.10 33.43 -7.15
N GLY A 545 -49.32 34.72 -7.42
CA GLY A 545 -50.58 35.43 -7.17
C GLY A 545 -50.79 35.94 -5.74
N ALA A 546 -49.91 35.60 -4.78
CA ALA A 546 -49.93 36.19 -3.45
C ALA A 546 -49.23 37.57 -3.41
N ALA A 547 -49.57 38.41 -2.43
CA ALA A 547 -48.84 39.64 -2.14
C ALA A 547 -47.37 39.35 -1.77
N PHE A 548 -46.43 40.19 -2.20
CA PHE A 548 -44.99 39.95 -2.04
C PHE A 548 -44.57 39.63 -0.59
N ASP A 549 -45.09 40.35 0.40
CA ASP A 549 -44.72 40.14 1.80
C ASP A 549 -45.22 38.78 2.34
N ALA A 550 -46.42 38.36 1.94
CA ALA A 550 -46.98 37.06 2.31
C ALA A 550 -46.25 35.91 1.59
N ALA A 551 -45.88 36.11 0.32
CA ALA A 551 -45.06 35.18 -0.45
C ALA A 551 -43.67 35.04 0.19
N SER A 552 -43.01 36.16 0.49
CA SER A 552 -41.70 36.22 1.13
C SER A 552 -41.70 35.53 2.50
N ALA A 553 -42.73 35.78 3.32
CA ALA A 553 -42.90 35.11 4.61
C ALA A 553 -43.13 33.60 4.47
N ALA A 554 -43.86 33.13 3.45
CA ALA A 554 -44.09 31.71 3.20
C ALA A 554 -42.81 30.97 2.75
N ILE A 555 -42.04 31.55 1.83
CA ILE A 555 -40.74 31.00 1.37
C ILE A 555 -39.73 30.99 2.53
N THR A 556 -39.62 32.09 3.28
CA THR A 556 -38.72 32.20 4.45
C THR A 556 -39.10 31.20 5.55
N LYS A 557 -40.41 31.01 5.81
CA LYS A 557 -40.92 30.02 6.78
C LYS A 557 -40.62 28.58 6.37
N ALA A 558 -40.50 28.30 5.07
CA ALA A 558 -40.04 26.99 4.57
C ALA A 558 -38.53 26.78 4.76
N GLY A 559 -37.75 27.81 5.13
CA GLY A 559 -36.30 27.74 5.28
C GLY A 559 -35.51 28.06 4.00
N LEU A 560 -36.17 28.60 2.97
CA LEU A 560 -35.58 29.02 1.71
C LEU A 560 -35.28 30.52 1.72
N LYS A 561 -34.32 30.96 0.90
CA LYS A 561 -33.98 32.40 0.76
C LYS A 561 -34.88 33.05 -0.28
N VAL A 562 -35.40 34.25 0.03
CA VAL A 562 -36.16 35.06 -0.94
C VAL A 562 -35.22 36.01 -1.67
N GLU A 563 -35.34 36.07 -2.99
CA GLU A 563 -34.71 37.10 -3.83
C GLU A 563 -35.77 37.78 -4.69
N ARG A 564 -35.65 39.10 -4.91
CA ARG A 564 -36.58 39.85 -5.76
C ARG A 564 -35.96 40.05 -7.13
N GLY A 565 -36.64 39.56 -8.17
CA GLY A 565 -36.27 39.80 -9.56
C GLY A 565 -36.62 41.22 -10.01
N GLU A 566 -36.45 41.51 -11.30
CA GLU A 566 -36.96 42.76 -11.86
C GLU A 566 -38.49 42.75 -11.86
N ASP A 567 -39.11 43.74 -11.20
CA ASP A 567 -40.56 43.92 -11.18
C ASP A 567 -41.10 44.20 -12.60
N VAL A 568 -42.15 43.50 -13.02
CA VAL A 568 -42.74 43.63 -14.37
C VAL A 568 -44.13 44.24 -14.33
N ASN A 569 -44.57 44.88 -15.42
CA ASN A 569 -45.98 45.22 -15.59
C ASN A 569 -46.82 43.98 -15.91
N SER A 570 -48.05 43.94 -15.41
CA SER A 570 -49.01 42.86 -15.69
C SER A 570 -50.43 43.40 -15.60
N ASP A 571 -51.21 43.16 -16.65
CA ASP A 571 -52.62 43.57 -16.72
C ASP A 571 -53.56 42.56 -16.01
N THR A 572 -53.02 41.40 -15.61
CA THR A 572 -53.79 40.30 -14.98
C THR A 572 -53.43 40.05 -13.51
N VAL A 573 -52.29 40.56 -13.03
CA VAL A 573 -51.82 40.37 -11.65
C VAL A 573 -51.79 41.72 -10.91
N PRO A 574 -52.53 41.89 -9.79
CA PRO A 574 -52.57 43.15 -9.05
C PRO A 574 -51.18 43.64 -8.62
N ALA A 575 -50.99 44.96 -8.62
CA ALA A 575 -49.73 45.58 -8.20
C ALA A 575 -49.33 45.11 -6.78
N GLY A 576 -48.03 44.83 -6.58
CA GLY A 576 -47.52 44.26 -5.33
C GLY A 576 -47.69 42.75 -5.16
N SER A 577 -48.35 42.06 -6.10
CA SER A 577 -48.49 40.60 -6.09
C SER A 577 -47.47 39.89 -6.99
N VAL A 578 -47.09 38.66 -6.65
CA VAL A 578 -46.10 37.85 -7.38
C VAL A 578 -46.67 37.37 -8.71
N VAL A 579 -46.07 37.81 -9.82
CA VAL A 579 -46.41 37.40 -11.20
C VAL A 579 -45.87 36.01 -11.49
N SER A 580 -44.62 35.76 -11.11
CA SER A 580 -43.93 34.48 -11.30
C SER A 580 -42.88 34.25 -10.21
N GLN A 581 -42.54 32.99 -10.01
CA GLN A 581 -41.48 32.54 -9.11
C GLN A 581 -40.54 31.60 -9.88
N SER A 582 -39.26 31.59 -9.52
CA SER A 582 -38.27 30.66 -10.05
C SER A 582 -37.47 30.05 -8.89
N PRO A 583 -37.45 28.72 -8.72
CA PRO A 583 -38.21 27.71 -9.48
C PRO A 583 -39.74 27.77 -9.21
N ASP A 584 -40.55 27.31 -10.18
CA ASP A 584 -42.01 27.21 -10.05
C ASP A 584 -42.45 25.97 -9.23
N LYS A 585 -41.66 24.90 -9.30
CA LYS A 585 -41.85 23.60 -8.64
C LYS A 585 -40.49 22.97 -8.35
N GLY A 586 -40.50 22.01 -7.42
CA GLY A 586 -39.37 21.13 -7.17
C GLY A 586 -38.99 21.08 -5.70
N ARG A 587 -37.78 20.57 -5.44
CA ARG A 587 -37.16 20.52 -4.12
C ARG A 587 -35.88 21.35 -4.16
N LEU A 588 -35.77 22.26 -3.22
CA LEU A 588 -34.56 23.04 -2.91
C LEU A 588 -34.07 22.62 -1.53
N HIS A 589 -32.97 23.20 -1.06
CA HIS A 589 -32.43 22.95 0.27
C HIS A 589 -32.37 24.24 1.09
N ARG A 590 -32.06 24.10 2.37
CA ARG A 590 -32.08 25.21 3.33
C ARG A 590 -31.15 26.35 2.91
N GLY A 591 -31.71 27.56 2.73
CA GLY A 591 -30.99 28.74 2.29
C GLY A 591 -30.80 28.91 0.77
N ASP A 592 -31.22 27.95 -0.05
CA ASP A 592 -31.21 28.09 -1.51
C ASP A 592 -32.21 29.19 -1.95
N PRO A 593 -31.92 29.98 -3.02
CA PRO A 593 -32.74 31.12 -3.41
C PRO A 593 -33.99 30.73 -4.22
N VAL A 594 -35.09 31.42 -3.95
CA VAL A 594 -36.30 31.48 -4.79
C VAL A 594 -36.47 32.93 -5.25
N THR A 595 -36.36 33.16 -6.55
CA THR A 595 -36.57 34.49 -7.15
C THR A 595 -38.05 34.75 -7.35
N LEU A 596 -38.56 35.86 -6.80
CA LEU A 596 -39.94 36.32 -6.97
C LEU A 596 -39.98 37.58 -7.84
N ILE A 597 -40.81 37.57 -8.88
CA ILE A 597 -41.07 38.72 -9.75
C ILE A 597 -42.41 39.34 -9.38
N VAL A 598 -42.44 40.64 -9.07
CA VAL A 598 -43.62 41.35 -8.56
C VAL A 598 -44.27 42.20 -9.67
N SER A 599 -45.60 42.31 -9.63
CA SER A 599 -46.37 43.15 -10.54
C SER A 599 -46.25 44.63 -10.17
N LYS A 600 -45.94 45.47 -11.15
CA LYS A 600 -46.13 46.94 -11.13
C LYS A 600 -47.59 47.34 -11.41
N GLY A 601 -48.48 46.38 -11.68
CA GLY A 601 -49.81 46.60 -12.26
C GLY A 601 -49.76 46.81 -13.77
N PRO A 602 -50.90 47.18 -14.40
CA PRO A 602 -50.95 47.48 -15.83
C PRO A 602 -50.08 48.69 -16.18
N VAL A 603 -49.72 48.83 -17.45
CA VAL A 603 -49.01 50.03 -17.92
C VAL A 603 -49.97 51.22 -17.92
N MET A 604 -49.77 52.17 -17.00
CA MET A 604 -50.59 53.37 -16.92
C MET A 604 -50.10 54.44 -17.91
N VAL A 605 -51.02 54.99 -18.70
CA VAL A 605 -50.74 56.03 -19.71
C VAL A 605 -51.65 57.23 -19.43
N GLN A 606 -51.13 58.45 -19.53
CA GLN A 606 -51.93 59.67 -19.38
C GLN A 606 -52.80 59.90 -20.61
N VAL A 607 -54.08 60.20 -20.38
CA VAL A 607 -55.01 60.61 -21.43
C VAL A 607 -54.72 62.07 -21.81
N PRO A 608 -54.32 62.36 -23.07
CA PRO A 608 -54.10 63.73 -23.52
C PRO A 608 -55.44 64.49 -23.65
N ASN A 609 -55.36 65.81 -23.75
CA ASN A 609 -56.52 66.61 -24.17
C ASN A 609 -56.69 66.51 -25.69
N VAL A 610 -57.77 65.88 -26.15
CA VAL A 610 -58.15 65.82 -27.56
C VAL A 610 -59.41 66.62 -27.90
N VAL A 611 -59.97 67.36 -26.93
CA VAL A 611 -61.08 68.30 -27.17
C VAL A 611 -60.67 69.36 -28.21
N ASP A 612 -61.63 69.74 -29.07
CA ASP A 612 -61.51 70.62 -30.22
C ASP A 612 -60.56 70.16 -31.35
N GLN A 613 -59.96 68.97 -31.24
CA GLN A 613 -59.24 68.32 -32.36
C GLN A 613 -60.22 67.69 -33.37
N GLN A 614 -59.78 67.52 -34.62
CA GLN A 614 -60.49 66.75 -35.64
C GLN A 614 -60.53 65.26 -35.30
N ASP A 615 -61.60 64.55 -35.70
CA ASP A 615 -61.84 63.15 -35.32
C ASP A 615 -60.67 62.19 -35.65
N ALA A 616 -60.08 62.29 -36.84
CA ALA A 616 -58.93 61.48 -37.25
C ALA A 616 -57.61 61.85 -36.50
N ALA A 617 -57.45 63.11 -36.08
CA ALA A 617 -56.29 63.55 -35.32
C ALA A 617 -56.38 63.12 -33.85
N ALA A 618 -57.57 63.25 -33.25
CA ALA A 618 -57.87 62.77 -31.91
C ALA A 618 -57.72 61.25 -31.80
N GLU A 619 -58.34 60.50 -32.74
CA GLU A 619 -58.21 59.05 -32.80
C GLU A 619 -56.76 58.63 -32.88
N LYS A 620 -56.00 59.15 -33.86
CA LYS A 620 -54.58 58.81 -34.02
C LYS A 620 -53.78 59.08 -32.74
N THR A 621 -53.99 60.25 -32.12
CA THR A 621 -53.28 60.63 -30.88
C THR A 621 -53.55 59.65 -29.74
N LEU A 622 -54.76 59.10 -29.63
CA LEU A 622 -55.11 58.10 -28.63
C LEU A 622 -54.64 56.69 -29.00
N THR A 623 -54.70 56.29 -30.27
CA THR A 623 -54.23 54.97 -30.72
C THR A 623 -52.71 54.85 -30.71
N ASP A 624 -51.97 55.92 -31.01
CA ASP A 624 -50.50 55.95 -30.95
C ASP A 624 -50.01 55.79 -29.49
N LEU A 625 -50.80 56.25 -28.51
CA LEU A 625 -50.58 56.00 -27.08
C LEU A 625 -51.07 54.61 -26.62
N GLY A 626 -51.78 53.88 -27.48
CA GLY A 626 -52.26 52.52 -27.24
C GLY A 626 -53.61 52.44 -26.50
N PHE A 627 -54.44 53.48 -26.56
CA PHE A 627 -55.85 53.39 -26.14
C PHE A 627 -56.74 52.83 -27.27
N LYS A 628 -57.91 52.33 -26.89
CA LYS A 628 -59.01 52.09 -27.82
C LYS A 628 -59.88 53.33 -27.87
N VAL A 629 -60.49 53.61 -29.02
CA VAL A 629 -61.33 54.80 -29.21
C VAL A 629 -62.74 54.34 -29.58
N ASP A 630 -63.73 54.69 -28.76
CA ASP A 630 -65.14 54.65 -29.16
C ASP A 630 -65.55 56.03 -29.69
N LYS A 631 -66.41 56.07 -30.71
CA LYS A 631 -66.77 57.31 -31.41
C LYS A 631 -68.29 57.44 -31.50
N GLN A 632 -68.83 58.42 -30.79
CA GLN A 632 -70.26 58.66 -30.70
C GLN A 632 -70.62 59.93 -31.46
N TYR A 633 -71.55 59.80 -32.41
CA TYR A 633 -72.00 60.84 -33.33
C TYR A 633 -73.47 61.21 -33.06
N PRO A 634 -73.81 61.86 -31.93
CA PRO A 634 -75.19 62.09 -31.49
C PRO A 634 -76.07 62.91 -32.46
N PHE A 635 -75.48 63.57 -33.46
CA PHE A 635 -76.20 64.37 -34.47
C PHE A 635 -75.93 63.95 -35.93
N GLY A 636 -75.20 62.85 -36.16
CA GLY A 636 -74.77 62.42 -37.51
C GLY A 636 -73.76 63.35 -38.18
N ASP A 637 -73.59 63.23 -39.50
CA ASP A 637 -72.63 64.01 -40.32
C ASP A 637 -73.06 65.48 -40.59
N LEU A 638 -73.73 66.14 -39.64
CA LEU A 638 -74.30 67.49 -39.86
C LEU A 638 -73.34 68.66 -39.57
N PHE A 639 -72.20 68.46 -38.88
CA PHE A 639 -71.29 69.54 -38.50
C PHE A 639 -69.81 69.20 -38.70
N GLU A 640 -68.93 70.12 -38.29
CA GLU A 640 -67.47 69.98 -38.38
C GLU A 640 -66.97 68.88 -37.43
N ARG A 641 -66.68 67.68 -37.95
CA ARG A 641 -66.22 66.46 -37.25
C ARG A 641 -65.05 66.68 -36.26
N LYS A 642 -65.38 67.24 -35.09
CA LYS A 642 -64.47 67.64 -34.00
C LYS A 642 -64.93 67.04 -32.69
N VAL A 643 -63.97 66.70 -31.84
CA VAL A 643 -64.25 66.20 -30.49
C VAL A 643 -64.78 67.35 -29.63
N ARG A 644 -66.00 67.22 -29.10
CA ARG A 644 -66.58 68.18 -28.14
C ARG A 644 -66.59 67.69 -26.70
N ALA A 645 -66.50 66.39 -26.49
CA ALA A 645 -66.23 65.81 -25.18
C ALA A 645 -65.43 64.51 -25.30
N GLN A 646 -64.67 64.21 -24.25
CA GLN A 646 -64.05 62.91 -23.99
C GLN A 646 -64.52 62.45 -22.60
N ASP A 647 -64.78 61.15 -22.43
CA ASP A 647 -65.29 60.59 -21.16
C ASP A 647 -64.26 60.61 -20.02
N VAL A 648 -62.98 60.38 -20.33
CA VAL A 648 -61.88 60.49 -19.37
C VAL A 648 -61.28 61.89 -19.38
N THR A 649 -61.30 62.55 -18.22
CA THR A 649 -60.71 63.88 -17.98
C THR A 649 -59.24 63.94 -18.44
N PRO A 650 -58.84 64.93 -19.26
CA PRO A 650 -57.44 65.11 -19.66
C PRO A 650 -56.46 65.15 -18.49
N GLY A 651 -55.29 64.53 -18.66
CA GLY A 651 -54.25 64.38 -17.63
C GLY A 651 -54.45 63.19 -16.68
N THR A 652 -55.61 62.52 -16.72
CA THR A 652 -55.84 61.30 -15.92
C THR A 652 -55.00 60.15 -16.48
N SER A 653 -54.29 59.43 -15.62
CA SER A 653 -53.64 58.17 -15.97
C SER A 653 -54.64 57.02 -15.95
N VAL A 654 -54.78 56.28 -17.05
CA VAL A 654 -55.60 55.06 -17.15
C VAL A 654 -54.78 53.90 -17.74
N PRO A 655 -55.19 52.63 -17.58
CA PRO A 655 -54.49 51.50 -18.18
C PRO A 655 -54.38 51.61 -19.71
N LYS A 656 -53.23 51.20 -20.26
CA LYS A 656 -53.05 51.04 -21.70
C LYS A 656 -54.07 50.02 -22.23
N GLY A 657 -54.68 50.30 -23.37
CA GLY A 657 -55.75 49.48 -23.95
C GLY A 657 -57.15 49.72 -23.37
N SER A 658 -57.31 50.63 -22.40
CA SER A 658 -58.62 51.19 -22.03
C SER A 658 -59.31 51.84 -23.24
N THR A 659 -60.64 51.79 -23.27
CA THR A 659 -61.46 52.54 -24.23
C THR A 659 -61.67 53.97 -23.71
N ILE A 660 -61.51 54.94 -24.59
CA ILE A 660 -61.86 56.35 -24.39
C ILE A 660 -62.97 56.67 -25.38
N THR A 661 -64.07 57.22 -24.87
CA THR A 661 -65.26 57.56 -25.65
C THR A 661 -65.19 59.02 -26.07
N LEU A 662 -65.22 59.27 -27.38
CA LEU A 662 -65.21 60.61 -27.97
C LEU A 662 -66.61 60.97 -28.48
N THR A 663 -67.16 62.06 -27.97
CA THR A 663 -68.38 62.68 -28.49
C THR A 663 -68.00 63.67 -29.58
N ILE A 664 -68.38 63.34 -30.82
CA ILE A 664 -68.10 64.14 -32.02
C ILE A 664 -69.41 64.78 -32.47
N VAL A 665 -69.39 66.11 -32.65
CA VAL A 665 -70.55 66.92 -33.06
C VAL A 665 -70.23 67.62 -34.37
#